data_AF-A0A9P7HHF0-F1
#
_entry.id   AF-A0A9P7HHF0-F1
#
_cell.length_a   1.000
_cell.length_b   1.000
_cell.length_c   1.000
_cell.angle_alpha   90.00
_cell.angle_beta   90.00
_cell.angle_gamma   90.00
#
_symmetry.space_group_name_H-M   'P 1'
#
loop_
_entity.id
_entity.type
_entity.pdbx_description
1 polymer ?
#
loop_
_entity_poly.entity_id
_entity_poly.type
_entity_poly.pdbx_seq_one_letter_code
_entity_poly.pdbx_strand_id
1 'polypeptide(L)'
;METTSFSETQLTVREAVSQLCSNFPNTYWQERDQTETDPHDFHAALAQDGWLGIALPEALGGSGLGISEATMMMHTITESGAGMAGAQAIHANVYATQPLAKFGTKEQLEGIIPNIIKGKWRVCFGVTEPNSGLDTLRLSTTATKQSDGSYDISGQKIWITCAQVASKMILLARTAPLDPKKPSSGLSLFCIDLNRDQPGLDLRKIRKMGGKAVDANEVFFDKYNIPANTLIGEEGQGFKIILHGMNAERCLLAGEALGLGYAALKKAAEYAKDRKVFQRPIGQNQAIAHPLADAYMQLESAKLATYHAARLYDESSRDQGDSDIKVSPASVGVACNSAKYLAAEAAFTACERAVLAHGGMGTFRLGYRCSRQASTTARYSASDTVLQLLDQHKGRTTTRRQVLDANQLQKLSLTLNRPQLHRDLDVSETAPANGTPIPPGYHLVYFTPNGTEFDLGPDGTDRSFNAPAPFTRRMWAGGCVKWTKGRPLRVGEEVEERTILLAAEPKKGRDGAEMIVVTVQKEFWGTQGLSLVDERSWIFRTELPEPSQNTSVPTVLTTEPTNLQNIEPSSKGFPERQMKWSPISLFRFSALTFNAHRIHYDAAWSQGVENHPGIVVHGPLNLINMLDYWRDVHGVFGAEPSEIRYRLLSPIYSCEPYKIKALPSEQPGKVDVSIVKSDTVCVKAQISE
;
A
#
# COMPACT_ATOMS: atom_id res chain seq x y z
N MET A 1 31.12 5.48 1.68
CA MET A 1 31.61 6.07 0.44
C MET A 1 33.10 6.39 0.59
N GLU A 2 33.87 6.20 -0.47
CA GLU A 2 35.26 6.64 -0.60
C GLU A 2 35.34 8.17 -0.86
N THR A 3 36.24 8.91 -0.19
CA THR A 3 36.26 10.40 -0.21
C THR A 3 37.45 11.08 -0.89
N THR A 4 38.45 10.34 -1.37
CA THR A 4 39.72 10.90 -1.90
C THR A 4 39.58 11.74 -3.17
N SER A 5 38.45 11.63 -3.88
CA SER A 5 38.18 12.37 -5.13
C SER A 5 37.48 13.73 -4.93
N PHE A 6 37.20 14.13 -3.69
CA PHE A 6 36.50 15.37 -3.38
C PHE A 6 37.44 16.52 -3.01
N SER A 7 37.02 17.74 -3.36
CA SER A 7 37.70 18.96 -2.94
C SER A 7 37.53 19.21 -1.45
N GLU A 8 38.43 20.00 -0.85
CA GLU A 8 38.33 20.42 0.54
C GLU A 8 37.01 21.16 0.83
N THR A 9 36.54 21.99 -0.11
CA THR A 9 35.26 22.68 -0.03
C THR A 9 34.10 21.69 0.02
N GLN A 10 34.07 20.68 -0.86
CA GLN A 10 33.03 19.65 -0.85
C GLN A 10 33.03 18.87 0.47
N LEU A 11 34.21 18.51 1.00
CA LEU A 11 34.32 17.81 2.28
C LEU A 11 33.84 18.69 3.45
N THR A 12 34.13 19.99 3.42
CA THR A 12 33.64 20.96 4.42
C THR A 12 32.12 21.07 4.38
N VAL A 13 31.52 21.15 3.18
CA VAL A 13 30.06 21.12 2.99
C VAL A 13 29.46 19.84 3.56
N ARG A 14 30.07 18.69 3.25
CA ARG A 14 29.61 17.39 3.77
C ARG A 14 29.63 17.35 5.30
N GLU A 15 30.70 17.83 5.94
CA GLU A 15 30.79 17.82 7.40
C GLU A 15 29.73 18.71 8.04
N ALA A 16 29.60 19.95 7.58
CA ALA A 16 28.65 20.91 8.14
C ALA A 16 27.18 20.44 7.95
N VAL A 17 26.85 19.94 6.76
CA VAL A 17 25.51 19.41 6.47
C VAL A 17 25.23 18.12 7.26
N SER A 18 26.23 17.25 7.42
CA SER A 18 26.12 16.04 8.27
C SER A 18 25.81 16.40 9.72
N GLN A 19 26.50 17.42 10.26
CA GLN A 19 26.25 17.92 11.61
C GLN A 19 24.82 18.45 11.76
N LEU A 20 24.34 19.26 10.80
CA LEU A 20 22.96 19.76 10.81
C LEU A 20 21.95 18.60 10.73
N CYS A 21 22.14 17.65 9.81
CA CYS A 21 21.27 16.50 9.64
C CYS A 21 21.21 15.60 10.88
N SER A 22 22.25 15.57 11.72
CA SER A 22 22.28 14.77 12.95
C SER A 22 21.19 15.18 13.96
N ASN A 23 20.69 16.42 13.87
CA ASN A 23 19.57 16.91 14.68
C ASN A 23 18.21 16.34 14.25
N PHE A 24 18.14 15.66 13.09
CA PHE A 24 16.92 15.13 12.50
C PHE A 24 17.02 13.60 12.36
N PRO A 25 16.81 12.85 13.46
CA PRO A 25 17.00 11.40 13.47
C PRO A 25 15.99 10.66 12.57
N ASN A 26 16.25 9.38 12.30
CA ASN A 26 15.35 8.54 11.50
C ASN A 26 13.89 8.54 12.00
N THR A 27 13.65 8.70 13.31
CA THR A 27 12.32 8.80 13.92
C THR A 27 11.56 10.04 13.47
N TYR A 28 12.24 11.19 13.35
CA TYR A 28 11.65 12.42 12.79
C TYR A 28 11.15 12.18 11.35
N TRP A 29 12.00 11.59 10.51
CA TRP A 29 11.65 11.29 9.11
C TRP A 29 10.60 10.18 8.95
N GLN A 30 10.45 9.31 9.94
CA GLN A 30 9.37 8.32 9.98
C GLN A 30 8.05 8.97 10.35
N GLU A 31 8.04 9.81 11.38
CA GLU A 31 6.86 10.55 11.82
C GLU A 31 6.32 11.42 10.69
N ARG A 32 7.17 12.26 10.07
CA ARG A 32 6.76 13.15 8.96
C ARG A 32 6.19 12.39 7.76
N ASP A 33 6.71 11.21 7.46
CA ASP A 33 6.20 10.35 6.38
C ASP A 33 4.85 9.71 6.76
N GLN A 34 4.68 9.27 8.00
CA GLN A 34 3.43 8.69 8.50
C GLN A 34 2.29 9.72 8.60
N THR A 35 2.61 10.95 9.01
CA THR A 35 1.63 12.03 9.18
C THR A 35 1.45 12.89 7.93
N GLU A 36 2.13 12.55 6.83
CA GLU A 36 2.14 13.31 5.58
C GLU A 36 2.38 14.82 5.80
N THR A 37 3.32 15.14 6.70
CA THR A 37 3.60 16.50 7.16
C THR A 37 4.93 17.00 6.63
N ASP A 38 4.92 18.20 6.06
CA ASP A 38 6.12 18.87 5.55
C ASP A 38 7.18 19.03 6.65
N PRO A 39 8.45 18.64 6.41
CA PRO A 39 9.56 18.84 7.34
C PRO A 39 9.99 20.32 7.40
N HIS A 40 9.08 21.21 7.82
CA HIS A 40 9.32 22.65 7.94
C HIS A 40 10.55 22.98 8.80
N ASP A 41 10.73 22.26 9.92
CA ASP A 41 11.83 22.48 10.86
C ASP A 41 13.19 22.22 10.20
N PHE A 42 13.27 21.19 9.35
CA PHE A 42 14.49 20.84 8.62
C PHE A 42 14.84 21.89 7.56
N HIS A 43 13.84 22.34 6.78
CA HIS A 43 14.03 23.40 5.80
C HIS A 43 14.43 24.72 6.47
N ALA A 44 13.81 25.07 7.60
CA ALA A 44 14.15 26.28 8.36
C ALA A 44 15.58 26.23 8.91
N ALA A 45 16.02 25.08 9.43
CA ALA A 45 17.40 24.91 9.89
C ALA A 45 18.42 25.12 8.75
N LEU A 46 18.18 24.53 7.58
CA LEU A 46 19.04 24.75 6.41
C LEU A 46 19.01 26.20 5.92
N ALA A 47 17.86 26.85 5.98
CA ALA A 47 17.73 28.26 5.61
C ALA A 47 18.48 29.21 6.57
N GLN A 48 18.41 28.93 7.87
CA GLN A 48 19.08 29.71 8.91
C GLN A 48 20.61 29.76 8.69
N ASP A 49 21.19 28.65 8.26
CA ASP A 49 22.62 28.52 7.98
C ASP A 49 22.98 28.90 6.53
N GLY A 50 22.03 29.40 5.75
CA GLY A 50 22.25 29.91 4.38
C GLY A 50 22.35 28.85 3.28
N TRP A 51 22.11 27.57 3.58
CA TRP A 51 22.29 26.45 2.64
C TRP A 51 21.36 26.51 1.42
N LEU A 52 20.21 27.18 1.52
CA LEU A 52 19.32 27.40 0.37
C LEU A 52 19.97 28.28 -0.73
N GLY A 53 20.97 29.07 -0.36
CA GLY A 53 21.74 29.94 -1.25
C GLY A 53 23.06 29.38 -1.71
N ILE A 54 23.36 28.09 -1.50
CA ILE A 54 24.70 27.51 -1.71
C ILE A 54 25.27 27.77 -3.12
N ALA A 55 24.42 27.70 -4.15
CA ALA A 55 24.79 27.91 -5.55
C ALA A 55 24.34 29.28 -6.10
N LEU A 56 23.82 30.17 -5.24
CA LEU A 56 23.34 31.50 -5.62
C LEU A 56 24.44 32.56 -5.41
N PRO A 57 24.40 33.70 -6.12
CA PRO A 57 25.45 34.71 -6.07
C PRO A 57 25.64 35.32 -4.67
N GLU A 58 26.88 35.57 -4.28
CA GLU A 58 27.23 36.21 -3.00
C GLU A 58 26.63 37.61 -2.86
N ALA A 59 26.58 38.39 -3.95
CA ALA A 59 25.99 39.73 -3.96
C ALA A 59 24.50 39.76 -3.55
N LEU A 60 23.81 38.62 -3.62
CA LEU A 60 22.40 38.46 -3.23
C LEU A 60 22.24 37.70 -1.89
N GLY A 61 23.36 37.45 -1.19
CA GLY A 61 23.41 36.72 0.07
C GLY A 61 23.62 35.21 -0.05
N GLY A 62 23.96 34.69 -1.23
CA GLY A 62 24.30 33.28 -1.43
C GLY A 62 25.76 32.97 -1.11
N SER A 63 26.18 31.72 -1.30
CA SER A 63 27.56 31.27 -1.03
C SER A 63 28.43 31.17 -2.29
N GLY A 64 27.86 31.27 -3.49
CA GLY A 64 28.61 31.24 -4.75
C GLY A 64 29.40 29.96 -5.04
N LEU A 65 29.18 28.86 -4.30
CA LEU A 65 30.03 27.66 -4.38
C LEU A 65 29.83 26.90 -5.70
N GLY A 66 28.57 26.77 -6.14
CA GLY A 66 28.21 26.11 -7.40
C GLY A 66 27.35 24.85 -7.22
N ILE A 67 27.04 24.19 -8.34
CA ILE A 67 26.24 22.97 -8.36
C ILE A 67 27.03 21.76 -7.88
N SER A 68 28.36 21.76 -8.02
CA SER A 68 29.24 20.73 -7.48
C SER A 68 29.09 20.57 -5.96
N GLU A 69 29.20 21.67 -5.21
CA GLU A 69 29.02 21.69 -3.75
C GLU A 69 27.55 21.48 -3.37
N ALA A 70 26.60 22.02 -4.13
CA ALA A 70 25.18 21.73 -3.93
C ALA A 70 24.83 20.24 -4.10
N THR A 71 25.50 19.55 -5.04
CA THR A 71 25.36 18.10 -5.24
C THR A 71 25.88 17.34 -4.02
N MET A 72 27.00 17.78 -3.43
CA MET A 72 27.52 17.22 -2.17
C MET A 72 26.58 17.44 -0.99
N MET A 73 25.96 18.62 -0.90
CA MET A 73 24.94 18.91 0.10
C MET A 73 23.76 17.94 -0.04
N MET A 74 23.21 17.77 -1.23
CA MET A 74 22.07 16.88 -1.48
C MET A 74 22.42 15.40 -1.20
N HIS A 75 23.60 14.96 -1.64
CA HIS A 75 24.12 13.62 -1.33
C HIS A 75 24.17 13.40 0.19
N THR A 76 24.75 14.34 0.92
CA THR A 76 24.90 14.23 2.37
C THR A 76 23.55 14.17 3.07
N ILE A 77 22.59 14.99 2.65
CA ILE A 77 21.22 14.97 3.18
C ILE A 77 20.58 13.60 2.98
N THR A 78 20.60 13.04 1.76
CA THR A 78 19.96 11.74 1.54
C THR A 78 20.67 10.61 2.28
N GLU A 79 22.01 10.66 2.39
CA GLU A 79 22.81 9.66 3.11
C GLU A 79 22.59 9.68 4.64
N SER A 80 22.22 10.84 5.21
CA SER A 80 22.03 11.02 6.66
C SER A 80 20.90 10.18 7.27
N GLY A 81 19.98 9.67 6.45
CA GLY A 81 18.73 9.03 6.88
C GLY A 81 17.49 9.82 6.55
N ALA A 82 17.63 11.10 6.15
CA ALA A 82 16.54 11.90 5.62
C ALA A 82 15.96 11.35 4.31
N GLY A 83 16.79 10.66 3.53
CA GLY A 83 16.42 10.08 2.24
C GLY A 83 15.84 11.14 1.29
N MET A 84 15.00 10.68 0.36
CA MET A 84 14.42 11.58 -0.66
C MET A 84 13.52 12.68 -0.07
N ALA A 85 12.88 12.45 1.09
CA ALA A 85 12.03 13.45 1.73
C ALA A 85 12.83 14.70 2.13
N GLY A 86 14.03 14.51 2.71
CA GLY A 86 14.92 15.61 3.04
C GLY A 86 15.38 16.38 1.81
N ALA A 87 15.76 15.68 0.74
CA ALA A 87 16.18 16.33 -0.50
C ALA A 87 15.03 17.09 -1.19
N GLN A 88 13.84 16.50 -1.28
CA GLN A 88 12.66 17.12 -1.90
C GLN A 88 12.22 18.40 -1.21
N ALA A 89 12.42 18.51 0.10
CA ALA A 89 12.12 19.73 0.84
C ALA A 89 13.04 20.91 0.43
N ILE A 90 14.20 20.63 -0.17
CA ILE A 90 15.28 21.61 -0.39
C ILE A 90 15.53 21.89 -1.86
N HIS A 91 15.66 20.85 -2.69
CA HIS A 91 16.35 20.91 -3.98
C HIS A 91 15.79 21.93 -4.98
N ALA A 92 14.48 22.18 -4.98
CA ALA A 92 13.82 23.12 -5.88
C ALA A 92 14.23 24.58 -5.59
N ASN A 93 14.58 24.90 -4.33
CA ASN A 93 15.12 26.21 -3.99
C ASN A 93 16.52 26.43 -4.61
N VAL A 94 17.21 25.35 -5.00
CA VAL A 94 18.55 25.39 -5.60
C VAL A 94 18.49 25.29 -7.11
N TYR A 95 17.87 24.24 -7.69
CA TYR A 95 17.92 24.04 -9.14
C TYR A 95 16.90 24.92 -9.90
N ALA A 96 15.69 25.12 -9.36
CA ALA A 96 14.65 25.86 -10.07
C ALA A 96 14.98 27.37 -10.10
N THR A 97 15.83 27.84 -9.19
CA THR A 97 16.31 29.23 -9.14
C THR A 97 17.48 29.50 -10.11
N GLN A 98 18.14 28.47 -10.67
CA GLN A 98 19.27 28.68 -11.59
C GLN A 98 18.90 29.46 -12.86
N PRO A 99 17.77 29.20 -13.54
CA PRO A 99 17.33 30.03 -14.65
C PRO A 99 17.08 31.48 -14.24
N LEU A 100 16.47 31.70 -13.06
CA LEU A 100 16.22 33.05 -12.54
C LEU A 100 17.54 33.77 -12.23
N ALA A 101 18.47 33.11 -11.54
CA ALA A 101 19.78 33.66 -11.18
C ALA A 101 20.60 34.08 -12.41
N LYS A 102 20.44 33.36 -13.53
CA LYS A 102 21.22 33.60 -14.76
C LYS A 102 20.57 34.57 -15.75
N PHE A 103 19.24 34.55 -15.86
CA PHE A 103 18.51 35.29 -16.91
C PHE A 103 17.46 36.27 -16.37
N GLY A 104 17.28 36.33 -15.05
CA GLY A 104 16.37 37.28 -14.41
C GLY A 104 16.86 38.72 -14.50
N THR A 105 15.93 39.67 -14.45
CA THR A 105 16.27 41.09 -14.37
C THR A 105 16.82 41.42 -12.99
N LYS A 106 17.52 42.56 -12.88
CA LYS A 106 18.07 43.03 -11.60
C LYS A 106 16.99 43.14 -10.52
N GLU A 107 15.82 43.66 -10.88
CA GLU A 107 14.68 43.84 -9.97
C GLU A 107 14.12 42.49 -9.49
N GLN A 108 14.02 41.49 -10.38
CA GLN A 108 13.63 40.14 -10.01
C GLN A 108 14.63 39.51 -9.04
N LEU A 109 15.92 39.65 -9.33
CA LEU A 109 17.00 39.08 -8.51
C LEU A 109 17.02 39.68 -7.10
N GLU A 110 17.04 41.00 -6.99
CA GLU A 110 17.10 41.73 -5.72
C GLU A 110 15.83 41.52 -4.88
N GLY A 111 14.66 41.39 -5.51
CA GLY A 111 13.38 41.17 -4.83
C GLY A 111 13.12 39.73 -4.40
N ILE A 112 13.63 38.74 -5.14
CA ILE A 112 13.24 37.32 -4.96
C ILE A 112 14.32 36.49 -4.27
N ILE A 113 15.56 36.57 -4.74
CA ILE A 113 16.63 35.66 -4.29
C ILE A 113 16.90 35.77 -2.79
N PRO A 114 17.03 36.96 -2.18
CA PRO A 114 17.29 37.07 -0.74
C PRO A 114 16.17 36.47 0.14
N ASN A 115 14.92 36.50 -0.33
CA ASN A 115 13.79 35.92 0.40
C ASN A 115 13.78 34.38 0.34
N ILE A 116 14.27 33.80 -0.75
CA ILE A 116 14.45 32.35 -0.88
C ILE A 116 15.60 31.88 0.03
N ILE A 117 16.73 32.59 0.02
CA ILE A 117 17.90 32.24 0.84
C ILE A 117 17.56 32.24 2.33
N LYS A 118 16.81 33.27 2.78
CA LYS A 118 16.32 33.38 4.17
C LYS A 118 15.21 32.37 4.52
N GLY A 119 14.77 31.54 3.58
CA GLY A 119 13.69 30.57 3.77
C GLY A 119 12.29 31.17 3.89
N LYS A 120 12.12 32.48 3.65
CA LYS A 120 10.80 33.15 3.68
C LYS A 120 9.91 32.69 2.54
N TRP A 121 10.51 32.48 1.36
CA TRP A 121 9.83 31.97 0.18
C TRP A 121 10.40 30.63 -0.22
N ARG A 122 9.51 29.70 -0.55
CA ARG A 122 9.86 28.43 -1.18
C ARG A 122 9.48 28.43 -2.64
N VAL A 123 10.25 27.68 -3.43
CA VAL A 123 10.07 27.57 -4.88
C VAL A 123 9.62 26.18 -5.27
N CYS A 124 8.66 26.08 -6.20
CA CYS A 124 8.34 24.85 -6.92
C CYS A 124 8.52 25.01 -8.43
N PHE A 125 8.59 23.89 -9.17
CA PHE A 125 8.91 23.88 -10.59
C PHE A 125 7.73 23.35 -11.43
N GLY A 126 7.06 24.26 -12.15
CA GLY A 126 5.82 24.00 -12.89
C GLY A 126 6.05 23.67 -14.36
N VAL A 127 6.44 22.43 -14.66
CA VAL A 127 6.76 21.99 -16.04
C VAL A 127 5.76 20.97 -16.56
N THR A 128 5.67 19.82 -15.89
CA THR A 128 4.95 18.63 -16.33
C THR A 128 3.43 18.83 -16.38
N GLU A 129 2.80 18.29 -17.42
CA GLU A 129 1.35 18.27 -17.61
C GLU A 129 0.83 16.84 -17.76
N PRO A 130 -0.47 16.57 -17.53
CA PRO A 130 -1.03 15.21 -17.64
C PRO A 130 -0.73 14.52 -18.98
N ASN A 131 -0.73 15.29 -20.07
CA ASN A 131 -0.49 14.80 -21.42
C ASN A 131 0.91 15.16 -21.96
N SER A 132 1.77 15.81 -21.17
CA SER A 132 3.10 16.28 -21.58
C SER A 132 4.10 16.16 -20.42
N GLY A 133 4.70 14.99 -20.31
CA GLY A 133 5.84 14.71 -19.42
C GLY A 133 7.15 14.68 -20.19
N LEU A 134 7.44 13.54 -20.83
CA LEU A 134 8.64 13.35 -21.67
C LEU A 134 8.64 14.23 -22.92
N ASP A 135 7.45 14.54 -23.48
CA ASP A 135 7.29 15.45 -24.61
C ASP A 135 7.00 16.88 -24.15
N THR A 136 7.90 17.43 -23.33
CA THR A 136 7.76 18.77 -22.70
C THR A 136 7.55 19.89 -23.73
N LEU A 137 8.12 19.73 -24.94
CA LEU A 137 8.01 20.73 -25.99
C LEU A 137 6.58 20.95 -26.49
N ARG A 138 5.68 19.99 -26.26
CA ARG A 138 4.28 20.05 -26.68
C ARG A 138 3.31 20.37 -25.55
N LEU A 139 3.80 20.95 -24.45
CA LEU A 139 2.93 21.41 -23.37
C LEU A 139 1.85 22.38 -23.90
N SER A 140 0.71 22.35 -23.22
CA SER A 140 -0.56 22.97 -23.59
C SER A 140 -0.94 24.16 -22.71
N THR A 141 -0.35 24.31 -21.52
CA THR A 141 -0.57 25.50 -20.68
C THR A 141 -0.17 26.76 -21.43
N THR A 142 -1.10 27.70 -21.58
CA THR A 142 -0.89 28.96 -22.31
C THR A 142 -0.68 30.13 -21.35
N ALA A 143 0.08 31.12 -21.81
CA ALA A 143 0.23 32.43 -21.19
C ALA A 143 -0.17 33.49 -22.22
N THR A 144 -1.41 33.96 -22.15
CA THR A 144 -1.97 34.91 -23.13
C THR A 144 -1.72 36.34 -22.68
N LYS A 145 -0.94 37.08 -23.47
CA LYS A 145 -0.63 38.49 -23.19
C LYS A 145 -1.85 39.38 -23.33
N GLN A 146 -2.08 40.23 -22.33
CA GLN A 146 -3.16 41.20 -22.26
C GLN A 146 -2.71 42.57 -22.79
N SER A 147 -3.66 43.48 -22.99
CA SER A 147 -3.40 44.83 -23.52
C SER A 147 -2.58 45.72 -22.58
N ASP A 148 -2.64 45.47 -21.27
CA ASP A 148 -1.85 46.16 -20.23
C ASP A 148 -0.45 45.56 -20.05
N GLY A 149 -0.13 44.50 -20.80
CA GLY A 149 1.13 43.78 -20.75
C GLY A 149 1.17 42.60 -19.77
N SER A 150 0.15 42.40 -18.93
CA SER A 150 0.03 41.21 -18.08
C SER A 150 -0.19 39.94 -18.90
N TYR A 151 -0.15 38.77 -18.27
CA TYR A 151 -0.46 37.49 -18.92
C TYR A 151 -1.57 36.77 -18.16
N ASP A 152 -2.49 36.13 -18.88
CA ASP A 152 -3.47 35.21 -18.31
C ASP A 152 -3.00 33.77 -18.56
N ILE A 153 -2.78 33.02 -17.49
CA ILE A 153 -2.36 31.63 -17.55
C ILE A 153 -3.58 30.71 -17.57
N SER A 154 -3.62 29.76 -18.49
CA SER A 154 -4.67 28.73 -18.54
C SER A 154 -4.09 27.36 -18.86
N GLY A 155 -4.42 26.36 -18.06
CA GLY A 155 -3.90 25.00 -18.23
C GLY A 155 -3.81 24.22 -16.93
N GLN A 156 -3.09 23.10 -16.99
CA GLN A 156 -2.90 22.21 -15.84
C GLN A 156 -1.45 21.72 -15.78
N LYS A 157 -0.87 21.80 -14.58
CA LYS A 157 0.37 21.13 -14.21
C LYS A 157 0.09 19.96 -13.27
N ILE A 158 0.95 18.95 -13.28
CA ILE A 158 0.83 17.75 -12.46
C ILE A 158 2.20 17.32 -11.93
N TRP A 159 2.22 16.62 -10.80
CA TRP A 159 3.43 16.21 -10.08
C TRP A 159 4.27 17.37 -9.54
N ILE A 160 3.62 18.49 -9.21
CA ILE A 160 4.33 19.67 -8.71
C ILE A 160 4.64 19.49 -7.22
N THR A 161 5.90 19.20 -6.93
CA THR A 161 6.44 19.04 -5.58
C THR A 161 6.39 20.36 -4.81
N CYS A 162 6.05 20.31 -3.51
CA CYS A 162 6.03 21.46 -2.59
C CYS A 162 5.02 22.59 -2.92
N ALA A 163 4.10 22.42 -3.87
CA ALA A 163 3.21 23.52 -4.27
C ALA A 163 2.31 24.03 -3.13
N GLN A 164 2.06 23.22 -2.11
CA GLN A 164 1.25 23.60 -0.94
C GLN A 164 1.96 24.55 0.01
N VAL A 165 3.29 24.59 -0.05
CA VAL A 165 4.14 25.41 0.82
C VAL A 165 5.01 26.41 0.04
N ALA A 166 5.05 26.27 -1.29
CA ALA A 166 5.71 27.21 -2.18
C ALA A 166 4.99 28.57 -2.20
N SER A 167 5.79 29.63 -2.28
CA SER A 167 5.34 31.00 -2.52
C SER A 167 5.54 31.40 -3.98
N LYS A 168 6.59 30.85 -4.62
CA LYS A 168 6.93 31.12 -6.01
C LYS A 168 6.89 29.83 -6.83
N MET A 169 6.46 29.95 -8.08
CA MET A 169 6.58 28.88 -9.07
C MET A 169 7.39 29.35 -10.27
N ILE A 170 8.36 28.54 -10.66
CA ILE A 170 9.04 28.70 -11.94
C ILE A 170 8.22 27.91 -12.97
N LEU A 171 7.40 28.62 -13.73
CA LEU A 171 6.37 28.08 -14.61
C LEU A 171 6.83 28.13 -16.07
N LEU A 172 6.76 26.99 -16.77
CA LEU A 172 6.90 26.92 -18.22
C LEU A 172 5.53 26.90 -18.89
N ALA A 173 5.26 27.90 -19.72
CA ALA A 173 4.00 28.07 -20.43
C ALA A 173 4.23 28.53 -21.87
N ARG A 174 3.22 28.32 -22.72
CA ARG A 174 3.25 28.67 -24.14
C ARG A 174 2.69 30.07 -24.37
N THR A 175 3.49 30.98 -24.91
CA THR A 175 3.06 32.35 -25.28
C THR A 175 2.71 32.50 -26.75
N ALA A 176 3.10 31.56 -27.62
CA ALA A 176 2.75 31.54 -29.04
C ALA A 176 2.26 30.15 -29.49
N PRO A 177 1.38 30.06 -30.50
CA PRO A 177 0.90 28.78 -31.03
C PRO A 177 2.03 27.79 -31.35
N LEU A 178 1.77 26.50 -31.14
CA LEU A 178 2.75 25.44 -31.40
C LEU A 178 3.14 25.44 -32.89
N ASP A 179 4.42 25.69 -33.19
CA ASP A 179 5.02 25.42 -34.51
C ASP A 179 5.52 23.97 -34.56
N PRO A 180 4.93 23.09 -35.40
CA PRO A 180 5.38 21.71 -35.53
C PRO A 180 6.84 21.57 -36.01
N LYS A 181 7.38 22.56 -36.73
CA LYS A 181 8.77 22.54 -37.24
C LYS A 181 9.79 22.96 -36.19
N LYS A 182 9.37 23.79 -35.22
CA LYS A 182 10.19 24.22 -34.08
C LYS A 182 9.35 24.21 -32.80
N PRO A 183 9.06 23.02 -32.23
CA PRO A 183 8.17 22.89 -31.08
C PRO A 183 8.63 23.64 -29.82
N SER A 184 9.93 23.91 -29.71
CA SER A 184 10.51 24.72 -28.63
C SER A 184 10.26 26.22 -28.78
N SER A 185 9.87 26.68 -29.98
CA SER A 185 9.51 28.07 -30.19
C SER A 185 8.16 28.37 -29.55
N GLY A 186 8.02 29.57 -28.98
CA GLY A 186 6.79 30.00 -28.30
C GLY A 186 6.61 29.50 -26.87
N LEU A 187 7.61 28.85 -26.28
CA LEU A 187 7.63 28.56 -24.84
C LEU A 187 8.35 29.69 -24.09
N SER A 188 7.79 30.12 -22.97
CA SER A 188 8.31 31.18 -22.11
C SER A 188 8.36 30.71 -20.66
N LEU A 189 9.34 31.20 -19.91
CA LEU A 189 9.55 30.83 -18.51
C LEU A 189 9.19 32.02 -17.62
N PHE A 190 8.44 31.77 -16.55
CA PHE A 190 7.96 32.80 -15.63
C PHE A 190 8.33 32.45 -14.19
N CYS A 191 8.64 33.45 -13.36
CA CYS A 191 8.66 33.34 -11.90
C CYS A 191 7.38 33.98 -11.35
N ILE A 192 6.36 33.15 -11.12
CA ILE A 192 5.04 33.61 -10.69
C ILE A 192 4.86 33.48 -9.18
N ASP A 193 4.01 34.33 -8.61
CA ASP A 193 3.48 34.15 -7.27
C ASP A 193 2.39 33.06 -7.26
N LEU A 194 2.39 32.22 -6.22
CA LEU A 194 1.29 31.31 -5.92
C LEU A 194 0.37 31.96 -4.88
N ASN A 195 -0.43 32.92 -5.35
CA ASN A 195 -1.38 33.63 -4.51
C ASN A 195 -2.68 32.82 -4.41
N ARG A 196 -2.90 32.16 -3.27
CA ARG A 196 -4.07 31.30 -3.03
C ARG A 196 -5.38 32.10 -2.92
N ASP A 197 -5.31 33.41 -2.67
CA ASP A 197 -6.47 34.28 -2.58
C ASP A 197 -6.88 34.85 -3.95
N GLN A 198 -6.03 34.70 -4.96
CA GLN A 198 -6.31 35.18 -6.31
C GLN A 198 -7.15 34.16 -7.09
N PRO A 199 -8.23 34.59 -7.78
CA PRO A 199 -9.05 33.70 -8.58
C PRO A 199 -8.25 33.07 -9.74
N GLY A 200 -8.64 31.86 -10.13
CA GLY A 200 -8.03 31.15 -11.25
C GLY A 200 -6.88 30.21 -10.88
N LEU A 201 -6.58 30.03 -9.59
CA LEU A 201 -5.57 29.05 -9.11
C LEU A 201 -6.21 28.01 -8.19
N ASP A 202 -6.06 26.73 -8.53
CA ASP A 202 -6.48 25.60 -7.68
C ASP A 202 -5.33 24.58 -7.52
N LEU A 203 -5.08 24.14 -6.29
CA LEU A 203 -3.96 23.28 -5.89
C LEU A 203 -4.48 22.03 -5.20
N ARG A 204 -4.31 20.86 -5.83
CA ARG A 204 -4.81 19.59 -5.29
C ARG A 204 -3.66 18.63 -4.96
N LYS A 205 -3.60 18.18 -3.70
CA LYS A 205 -2.60 17.19 -3.27
C LYS A 205 -2.85 15.83 -3.93
N ILE A 206 -1.79 15.22 -4.44
CA ILE A 206 -1.75 13.85 -4.98
C ILE A 206 -1.22 12.91 -3.91
N ARG A 207 -1.95 11.83 -3.63
CA ARG A 207 -1.49 10.76 -2.73
C ARG A 207 -0.39 9.94 -3.40
N LYS A 208 0.71 9.71 -2.68
CA LYS A 208 1.90 9.02 -3.19
C LYS A 208 2.20 7.73 -2.43
N MET A 209 2.88 6.81 -3.11
CA MET A 209 3.38 5.54 -2.57
C MET A 209 4.47 5.75 -1.50
N GLY A 210 5.39 6.68 -1.74
CA GLY A 210 6.48 7.06 -0.82
C GLY A 210 6.82 8.55 -0.93
N GLY A 211 7.69 9.04 -0.03
CA GLY A 211 8.03 10.46 0.06
C GLY A 211 6.81 11.29 0.49
N LYS A 212 6.05 10.80 1.47
CA LYS A 212 4.76 11.39 1.85
C LYS A 212 4.89 12.67 2.65
N ALA A 213 6.03 12.85 3.32
CA ALA A 213 6.34 14.07 4.06
C ALA A 213 6.29 15.33 3.18
N VAL A 214 6.67 15.22 1.91
CA VAL A 214 6.64 16.34 0.96
C VAL A 214 5.47 16.15 0.00
N ASP A 215 4.64 17.17 -0.20
CA ASP A 215 3.48 17.10 -1.08
C ASP A 215 3.86 17.06 -2.57
N ALA A 216 3.00 16.45 -3.39
CA ALA A 216 3.00 16.57 -4.85
C ALA A 216 1.60 16.95 -5.30
N ASN A 217 1.45 17.76 -6.35
CA ASN A 217 0.19 18.42 -6.63
C ASN A 217 -0.19 18.44 -8.10
N GLU A 218 -1.50 18.45 -8.34
CA GLU A 218 -2.10 19.04 -9.53
C GLU A 218 -2.28 20.53 -9.29
N VAL A 219 -1.93 21.34 -10.28
CA VAL A 219 -2.10 22.80 -10.25
C VAL A 219 -2.90 23.21 -11.46
N PHE A 220 -4.07 23.78 -11.24
CA PHE A 220 -4.98 24.24 -12.29
C PHE A 220 -4.91 25.75 -12.38
N PHE A 221 -4.80 26.25 -13.61
CA PHE A 221 -4.86 27.66 -13.94
C PHE A 221 -6.08 27.90 -14.85
N ASP A 222 -6.97 28.78 -14.42
CA ASP A 222 -8.10 29.28 -15.21
C ASP A 222 -8.03 30.80 -15.28
N LYS A 223 -7.48 31.32 -16.38
CA LYS A 223 -7.19 32.75 -16.58
C LYS A 223 -6.51 33.40 -15.37
N TYR A 224 -5.55 32.70 -14.78
CA TYR A 224 -4.77 33.19 -13.66
C TYR A 224 -3.86 34.33 -14.12
N ASN A 225 -4.19 35.56 -13.70
CA ASN A 225 -3.50 36.76 -14.14
C ASN A 225 -2.13 36.92 -13.46
N ILE A 226 -1.07 37.15 -14.24
CA ILE A 226 0.28 37.40 -13.73
C ILE A 226 0.86 38.69 -14.35
N PRO A 227 1.65 39.47 -13.59
CA PRO A 227 2.28 40.68 -14.12
C PRO A 227 3.34 40.39 -15.20
N ALA A 228 3.58 41.37 -16.08
CA ALA A 228 4.58 41.27 -17.15
C ALA A 228 6.01 41.01 -16.64
N ASN A 229 6.35 41.57 -15.47
CA ASN A 229 7.67 41.47 -14.85
C ASN A 229 7.98 40.08 -14.25
N THR A 230 7.08 39.10 -14.40
CA THR A 230 7.32 37.71 -14.00
C THR A 230 8.07 36.91 -15.07
N LEU A 231 8.12 37.39 -16.32
CA LEU A 231 8.85 36.75 -17.42
C LEU A 231 10.36 36.71 -17.10
N ILE A 232 10.98 35.53 -17.25
CA ILE A 232 12.43 35.34 -17.09
C ILE A 232 13.08 35.36 -18.47
N GLY A 233 13.99 36.30 -18.69
CA GLY A 233 14.62 36.51 -19.99
C GLY A 233 13.62 36.98 -21.06
N GLU A 234 13.78 36.50 -22.28
CA GLU A 234 12.96 36.91 -23.43
C GLU A 234 11.81 35.94 -23.72
N GLU A 235 10.69 36.49 -24.20
CA GLU A 235 9.52 35.71 -24.62
C GLU A 235 9.89 34.73 -25.76
N GLY A 236 9.44 33.48 -25.67
CA GLY A 236 9.73 32.42 -26.63
C GLY A 236 11.08 31.72 -26.45
N GLN A 237 11.92 32.14 -25.49
CA GLN A 237 13.21 31.51 -25.16
C GLN A 237 13.13 30.56 -23.95
N GLY A 238 11.94 30.31 -23.41
CA GLY A 238 11.71 29.57 -22.17
C GLY A 238 12.32 28.17 -22.15
N PHE A 239 12.25 27.42 -23.26
CA PHE A 239 12.87 26.08 -23.32
C PHE A 239 14.41 26.12 -23.26
N LYS A 240 15.04 27.14 -23.84
CA LYS A 240 16.50 27.28 -23.76
C LYS A 240 16.93 27.66 -22.33
N ILE A 241 16.17 28.55 -21.71
CA ILE A 241 16.42 29.07 -20.37
C ILE A 241 16.23 27.95 -19.32
N ILE A 242 15.15 27.17 -19.43
CA ILE A 242 14.82 26.13 -18.45
C ILE A 242 15.84 24.99 -18.41
N LEU A 243 16.57 24.73 -19.51
CA LEU A 243 17.61 23.70 -19.54
C LEU A 243 18.74 23.95 -18.54
N HIS A 244 18.98 25.20 -18.14
CA HIS A 244 19.91 25.50 -17.04
C HIS A 244 19.42 24.89 -15.73
N GLY A 245 18.13 25.08 -15.42
CA GLY A 245 17.50 24.48 -14.24
C GLY A 245 17.45 22.95 -14.32
N MET A 246 17.07 22.38 -15.46
CA MET A 246 16.99 20.92 -15.63
C MET A 246 18.35 20.21 -15.58
N ASN A 247 19.42 20.84 -16.08
CA ASN A 247 20.77 20.26 -15.96
C ASN A 247 21.28 20.32 -14.53
N ALA A 248 21.05 21.42 -13.81
CA ALA A 248 21.33 21.51 -12.38
C ALA A 248 20.52 20.46 -11.60
N GLU A 249 19.22 20.32 -11.88
CA GLU A 249 18.34 19.32 -11.28
C GLU A 249 18.91 17.90 -11.45
N ARG A 250 19.36 17.53 -12.66
CA ARG A 250 19.97 16.23 -12.92
C ARG A 250 21.21 15.96 -12.07
N CYS A 251 22.08 16.95 -11.88
CA CYS A 251 23.25 16.84 -11.01
C CYS A 251 22.85 16.61 -9.54
N LEU A 252 21.92 17.43 -9.04
CA LEU A 252 21.42 17.30 -7.67
C LEU A 252 20.76 15.93 -7.44
N LEU A 253 19.82 15.53 -8.30
CA LEU A 253 19.13 14.24 -8.22
C LEU A 253 20.10 13.05 -8.32
N ALA A 254 21.19 13.18 -9.08
CA ALA A 254 22.24 12.15 -9.11
C ALA A 254 22.96 12.04 -7.75
N GLY A 255 23.31 13.17 -7.12
CA GLY A 255 23.84 13.19 -5.75
C GLY A 255 22.87 12.60 -4.73
N GLU A 256 21.58 12.98 -4.81
CA GLU A 256 20.51 12.45 -3.95
C GLU A 256 20.42 10.91 -4.04
N ALA A 257 20.45 10.36 -5.26
CA ALA A 257 20.43 8.93 -5.52
C ALA A 257 21.66 8.24 -4.92
N LEU A 258 22.87 8.79 -5.12
CA LEU A 258 24.09 8.24 -4.54
C LEU A 258 24.01 8.14 -3.02
N GLY A 259 23.59 9.21 -2.34
CA GLY A 259 23.50 9.20 -0.88
C GLY A 259 22.49 8.18 -0.37
N LEU A 260 21.35 8.02 -1.06
CA LEU A 260 20.38 6.97 -0.74
C LEU A 260 20.98 5.56 -0.91
N GLY A 261 21.69 5.33 -2.01
CA GLY A 261 22.37 4.07 -2.30
C GLY A 261 23.44 3.73 -1.25
N TYR A 262 24.30 4.68 -0.87
CA TYR A 262 25.30 4.48 0.17
C TYR A 262 24.68 4.23 1.54
N ALA A 263 23.61 4.95 1.90
CA ALA A 263 22.90 4.70 3.16
C ALA A 263 22.26 3.30 3.21
N ALA A 264 21.63 2.86 2.11
CA ALA A 264 21.05 1.53 2.02
C ALA A 264 22.12 0.44 2.12
N LEU A 265 23.22 0.58 1.38
CA LEU A 265 24.34 -0.35 1.39
C LEU A 265 25.02 -0.42 2.77
N LYS A 266 25.21 0.72 3.44
CA LYS A 266 25.76 0.78 4.80
C LYS A 266 24.90 -0.02 5.76
N LYS A 267 23.59 0.20 5.76
CA LYS A 267 22.63 -0.56 6.60
C LYS A 267 22.66 -2.06 6.28
N ALA A 268 22.74 -2.43 5.00
CA ALA A 268 22.84 -3.82 4.58
C ALA A 268 24.12 -4.49 5.07
N ALA A 269 25.26 -3.82 4.93
CA ALA A 269 26.54 -4.31 5.38
C ALA A 269 26.60 -4.46 6.90
N GLU A 270 26.07 -3.50 7.66
CA GLU A 270 25.94 -3.57 9.13
C GLU A 270 25.06 -4.77 9.52
N TYR A 271 23.85 -4.88 8.95
CA TYR A 271 22.97 -5.99 9.23
C TYR A 271 23.58 -7.35 8.87
N ALA A 272 24.33 -7.42 7.76
CA ALA A 272 24.99 -8.64 7.34
C ALA A 272 26.13 -9.08 8.28
N LYS A 273 26.79 -8.15 8.96
CA LYS A 273 27.80 -8.44 9.99
C LYS A 273 27.18 -8.98 11.28
N ASP A 274 26.01 -8.47 11.65
CA ASP A 274 25.38 -8.79 12.93
C ASP A 274 24.45 -10.02 12.86
N ARG A 275 23.67 -10.14 11.79
CA ARG A 275 22.66 -11.19 11.65
C ARG A 275 23.32 -12.55 11.47
N LYS A 276 23.00 -13.49 12.36
CA LYS A 276 23.48 -14.87 12.29
C LYS A 276 22.39 -15.82 11.82
N VAL A 277 22.70 -16.61 10.80
CA VAL A 277 21.89 -17.73 10.31
C VAL A 277 22.86 -18.87 10.01
N PHE A 278 22.49 -20.11 10.35
CA PHE A 278 23.41 -21.26 10.26
C PHE A 278 24.71 -21.04 11.06
N GLN A 279 24.59 -20.52 12.29
CA GLN A 279 25.68 -20.35 13.27
C GLN A 279 26.80 -19.34 12.90
N ARG A 280 26.65 -18.55 11.83
CA ARG A 280 27.63 -17.50 11.47
C ARG A 280 26.96 -16.23 10.91
N PRO A 281 27.64 -15.07 10.93
CA PRO A 281 27.17 -13.87 10.25
C PRO A 281 26.85 -14.11 8.77
N ILE A 282 25.71 -13.61 8.30
CA ILE A 282 25.27 -13.81 6.92
C ILE A 282 26.21 -13.16 5.90
N GLY A 283 26.95 -12.13 6.29
CA GLY A 283 27.96 -11.46 5.46
C GLY A 283 29.14 -12.35 5.07
N GLN A 284 29.33 -13.51 5.70
CA GLN A 284 30.32 -14.51 5.27
C GLN A 284 29.82 -15.37 4.09
N ASN A 285 28.53 -15.32 3.75
CA ASN A 285 27.99 -16.03 2.60
C ASN A 285 28.23 -15.21 1.33
N GLN A 286 28.90 -15.78 0.34
CA GLN A 286 29.19 -15.12 -0.95
C GLN A 286 27.92 -14.63 -1.65
N ALA A 287 26.80 -15.34 -1.51
CA ALA A 287 25.50 -14.94 -2.04
C ALA A 287 24.96 -13.62 -1.45
N ILE A 288 25.51 -13.14 -0.33
CA ILE A 288 25.22 -11.81 0.25
C ILE A 288 26.37 -10.85 -0.02
N ALA A 289 27.61 -11.28 0.20
CA ALA A 289 28.79 -10.42 0.06
C ALA A 289 29.00 -9.93 -1.39
N HIS A 290 28.89 -10.81 -2.39
CA HIS A 290 29.15 -10.43 -3.78
C HIS A 290 28.13 -9.43 -4.33
N PRO A 291 26.80 -9.60 -4.15
CA PRO A 291 25.84 -8.59 -4.60
C PRO A 291 25.99 -7.23 -3.93
N LEU A 292 26.37 -7.18 -2.64
CA LEU A 292 26.64 -5.91 -1.96
C LEU A 292 27.92 -5.25 -2.49
N ALA A 293 28.96 -6.03 -2.81
CA ALA A 293 30.18 -5.51 -3.43
C ALA A 293 29.93 -5.01 -4.86
N ASP A 294 29.12 -5.71 -5.65
CA ASP A 294 28.69 -5.28 -6.98
C ASP A 294 27.94 -3.94 -6.93
N ALA A 295 26.94 -3.82 -6.05
CA ALA A 295 26.22 -2.57 -5.84
C ALA A 295 27.16 -1.42 -5.40
N TYR A 296 28.16 -1.69 -4.57
CA TYR A 296 29.18 -0.70 -4.19
C TYR A 296 29.97 -0.20 -5.40
N MET A 297 30.47 -1.10 -6.25
CA MET A 297 31.25 -0.73 -7.43
C MET A 297 30.42 0.08 -8.44
N GLN A 298 29.14 -0.21 -8.57
CA GLN A 298 28.22 0.57 -9.38
C GLN A 298 28.02 1.99 -8.82
N LEU A 299 27.85 2.13 -7.49
CA LEU A 299 27.75 3.44 -6.84
C LEU A 299 29.04 4.27 -6.99
N GLU A 300 30.21 3.65 -6.85
CA GLU A 300 31.50 4.34 -7.03
C GLU A 300 31.71 4.76 -8.49
N SER A 301 31.26 3.96 -9.46
CA SER A 301 31.27 4.34 -10.88
C SER A 301 30.33 5.52 -11.16
N ALA A 302 29.11 5.48 -10.62
CA ALA A 302 28.14 6.57 -10.74
C ALA A 302 28.58 7.84 -10.02
N LYS A 303 29.33 7.72 -8.91
CA LYS A 303 29.95 8.84 -8.19
C LYS A 303 30.86 9.65 -9.12
N LEU A 304 31.78 8.97 -9.82
CA LEU A 304 32.69 9.64 -10.75
C LEU A 304 31.94 10.39 -11.85
N ALA A 305 30.92 9.77 -12.46
CA ALA A 305 30.09 10.42 -13.48
C ALA A 305 29.33 11.63 -12.93
N THR A 306 28.79 11.53 -11.72
CA THR A 306 28.00 12.59 -11.06
C THR A 306 28.81 13.84 -10.80
N TYR A 307 29.97 13.70 -10.17
CA TYR A 307 30.81 14.86 -9.85
C TYR A 307 31.56 15.39 -11.07
N HIS A 308 31.81 14.57 -12.08
CA HIS A 308 32.24 15.06 -13.38
C HIS A 308 31.18 15.96 -14.04
N ALA A 309 29.91 15.55 -14.05
CA ALA A 309 28.82 16.34 -14.61
C ALA A 309 28.60 17.66 -13.86
N ALA A 310 28.62 17.63 -12.53
CA ALA A 310 28.46 18.83 -11.72
C ALA A 310 29.62 19.83 -11.94
N ARG A 311 30.87 19.35 -12.00
CA ARG A 311 32.03 20.19 -12.34
C ARG A 311 31.91 20.80 -13.74
N LEU A 312 31.52 20.01 -14.75
CA LEU A 312 31.31 20.53 -16.11
C LEU A 312 30.20 21.59 -16.17
N TYR A 313 29.13 21.42 -15.39
CA TYR A 313 28.08 22.43 -15.29
C TYR A 313 28.62 23.76 -14.76
N ASP A 314 29.39 23.72 -13.67
CA ASP A 314 29.96 24.93 -13.06
C ASP A 314 30.99 25.60 -13.98
N GLU A 315 31.85 24.82 -14.64
CA GLU A 315 32.82 25.32 -15.63
C GLU A 315 32.11 26.00 -16.82
N SER A 316 31.01 25.42 -17.30
CA SER A 316 30.23 26.01 -18.42
C SER A 316 29.61 27.37 -18.10
N SER A 317 29.49 27.70 -16.81
CA SER A 317 28.95 28.98 -16.35
C SER A 317 30.04 30.06 -16.21
N ARG A 318 31.33 29.67 -16.19
CA ARG A 318 32.49 30.57 -16.09
C ARG A 318 33.00 31.08 -17.45
N ASP A 319 32.47 30.55 -18.55
CA ASP A 319 33.00 30.66 -19.92
C ASP A 319 32.73 32.02 -20.63
N GLN A 320 32.72 33.14 -19.90
CA GLN A 320 32.69 34.50 -20.48
C GLN A 320 34.03 35.25 -20.43
N GLY A 321 35.11 34.64 -19.92
CA GLY A 321 36.34 35.37 -19.59
C GLY A 321 37.63 34.91 -20.29
N ASP A 322 38.14 33.73 -19.95
CA ASP A 322 39.59 33.47 -20.15
C ASP A 322 39.98 31.98 -20.05
N SER A 323 39.11 31.06 -20.49
CA SER A 323 39.35 29.61 -20.41
C SER A 323 39.65 29.02 -21.79
N ASP A 324 40.77 28.30 -21.92
CA ASP A 324 41.16 27.60 -23.15
C ASP A 324 40.24 26.39 -23.48
N ILE A 325 39.34 26.02 -22.55
CA ILE A 325 38.46 24.86 -22.65
C ILE A 325 37.01 25.33 -22.79
N LYS A 326 36.52 25.44 -24.04
CA LYS A 326 35.11 25.75 -24.30
C LYS A 326 34.21 24.57 -23.97
N VAL A 327 33.43 24.67 -22.91
CA VAL A 327 32.47 23.62 -22.53
C VAL A 327 31.16 23.85 -23.28
N SER A 328 30.84 22.97 -24.23
CA SER A 328 29.62 23.10 -25.02
C SER A 328 28.37 22.79 -24.18
N PRO A 329 27.21 23.46 -24.43
CA PRO A 329 25.96 23.09 -23.77
C PRO A 329 25.54 21.63 -24.00
N ALA A 330 25.89 21.07 -25.16
CA ALA A 330 25.63 19.68 -25.50
C ALA A 330 26.42 18.70 -24.61
N SER A 331 27.71 18.98 -24.35
CA SER A 331 28.54 18.14 -23.48
C SER A 331 28.06 18.16 -22.04
N VAL A 332 27.61 19.32 -21.53
CA VAL A 332 26.98 19.42 -20.21
C VAL A 332 25.71 18.56 -20.17
N GLY A 333 24.84 18.70 -21.19
CA GLY A 333 23.62 17.89 -21.29
C GLY A 333 23.90 16.39 -21.28
N VAL A 334 24.89 15.92 -22.06
CA VAL A 334 25.27 14.49 -22.09
C VAL A 334 25.78 14.03 -20.73
N ALA A 335 26.67 14.79 -20.10
CA ALA A 335 27.22 14.47 -18.79
C ALA A 335 26.12 14.40 -17.70
N CYS A 336 25.26 15.42 -17.61
CA CYS A 336 24.16 15.47 -16.63
C CYS A 336 23.16 14.33 -16.81
N ASN A 337 22.76 14.00 -18.05
CA ASN A 337 21.85 12.88 -18.31
C ASN A 337 22.49 11.53 -17.93
N SER A 338 23.77 11.34 -18.30
CA SER A 338 24.51 10.10 -18.01
C SER A 338 24.68 9.90 -16.50
N ALA A 339 25.07 10.96 -15.79
CA ALA A 339 25.19 10.98 -14.33
C ALA A 339 23.89 10.59 -13.65
N LYS A 340 22.77 11.26 -13.99
CA LYS A 340 21.47 10.99 -13.37
C LYS A 340 21.01 9.55 -13.61
N TYR A 341 21.17 9.05 -14.83
CA TYR A 341 20.79 7.67 -15.17
C TYR A 341 21.61 6.65 -14.37
N LEU A 342 22.94 6.75 -14.42
CA LEU A 342 23.84 5.82 -13.73
C LEU A 342 23.63 5.85 -12.21
N ALA A 343 23.48 7.03 -11.61
CA ALA A 343 23.25 7.17 -10.19
C ALA A 343 21.91 6.57 -9.76
N ALA A 344 20.84 6.77 -10.54
CA ALA A 344 19.53 6.21 -10.25
C ALA A 344 19.54 4.67 -10.30
N GLU A 345 20.13 4.07 -11.34
CA GLU A 345 20.23 2.61 -11.48
C GLU A 345 21.11 1.97 -10.38
N ALA A 346 22.26 2.59 -10.08
CA ALA A 346 23.15 2.13 -9.02
C ALA A 346 22.48 2.22 -7.64
N ALA A 347 21.78 3.32 -7.36
CA ALA A 347 21.05 3.52 -6.11
C ALA A 347 19.88 2.53 -5.97
N PHE A 348 19.12 2.31 -7.03
CA PHE A 348 18.03 1.33 -7.05
C PHE A 348 18.57 -0.07 -6.76
N THR A 349 19.63 -0.48 -7.46
CA THR A 349 20.29 -1.76 -7.24
C THR A 349 20.78 -1.90 -5.79
N ALA A 350 21.45 -0.87 -5.25
CA ALA A 350 21.90 -0.87 -3.86
C ALA A 350 20.74 -1.00 -2.86
N CYS A 351 19.63 -0.30 -3.08
CA CYS A 351 18.43 -0.39 -2.24
C CYS A 351 17.78 -1.78 -2.33
N GLU A 352 17.66 -2.34 -3.53
CA GLU A 352 17.12 -3.68 -3.74
C GLU A 352 17.99 -4.73 -3.02
N ARG A 353 19.31 -4.71 -3.24
CA ARG A 353 20.24 -5.62 -2.54
C ARG A 353 20.18 -5.44 -1.03
N ALA A 354 20.01 -4.22 -0.55
CA ALA A 354 19.86 -3.96 0.87
C ALA A 354 18.59 -4.60 1.44
N VAL A 355 17.45 -4.47 0.77
CA VAL A 355 16.20 -5.14 1.16
C VAL A 355 16.38 -6.65 1.17
N LEU A 356 16.94 -7.22 0.10
CA LEU A 356 17.17 -8.66 -0.02
C LEU A 356 18.12 -9.20 1.07
N ALA A 357 19.20 -8.49 1.39
CA ALA A 357 20.13 -8.86 2.45
C ALA A 357 19.48 -8.91 3.84
N HIS A 358 18.43 -8.12 4.05
CA HIS A 358 17.66 -8.12 5.31
C HIS A 358 16.56 -9.21 5.35
N GLY A 359 16.26 -9.87 4.22
CA GLY A 359 15.18 -10.87 4.13
C GLY A 359 13.82 -10.27 4.50
N GLY A 360 13.01 -10.99 5.29
CA GLY A 360 11.72 -10.46 5.76
C GLY A 360 11.82 -9.16 6.57
N MET A 361 12.95 -8.94 7.27
CA MET A 361 13.21 -7.66 7.95
C MET A 361 13.50 -6.53 6.97
N GLY A 362 13.87 -6.85 5.72
CA GLY A 362 14.08 -5.91 4.64
C GLY A 362 12.77 -5.26 4.27
N THR A 363 11.71 -6.06 4.14
CA THR A 363 10.35 -5.55 4.04
C THR A 363 10.09 -4.66 5.26
N PHE A 364 10.23 -5.16 6.51
CA PHE A 364 9.99 -4.45 7.80
C PHE A 364 10.73 -3.11 8.02
N ARG A 365 12.01 -3.02 7.61
CA ARG A 365 12.92 -1.96 8.07
C ARG A 365 13.43 -1.04 6.96
N LEU A 366 13.37 -1.50 5.70
CA LEU A 366 13.86 -0.76 4.52
C LEU A 366 12.80 -0.67 3.39
N GLY A 367 11.89 -1.65 3.29
CA GLY A 367 10.87 -1.78 2.25
C GLY A 367 9.50 -1.23 2.62
N TYR A 368 9.19 -0.96 3.89
CA TYR A 368 7.95 -0.29 4.32
C TYR A 368 7.91 1.22 3.98
N ARG A 369 8.86 1.75 3.20
CA ARG A 369 8.72 3.07 2.57
C ARG A 369 8.09 3.03 1.17
N CYS A 370 7.56 1.89 0.73
CA CYS A 370 6.91 1.81 -0.58
C CYS A 370 5.63 0.95 -0.67
N SER A 371 5.19 0.16 0.32
CA SER A 371 3.91 -0.55 0.14
C SER A 371 3.16 -0.80 1.44
N ARG A 372 1.92 -0.31 1.47
CA ARG A 372 0.88 -0.42 2.52
C ARG A 372 1.02 0.52 3.72
N GLN A 373 0.33 1.65 3.66
CA GLN A 373 -0.99 1.80 4.30
C GLN A 373 -1.61 3.13 3.86
N ALA A 374 -2.68 3.02 3.07
CA ALA A 374 -3.75 3.99 3.11
C ALA A 374 -4.55 3.70 4.39
N SER A 375 -4.10 4.22 5.52
CA SER A 375 -4.92 4.39 6.72
C SER A 375 -4.18 5.32 7.68
N THR A 376 -4.18 6.62 7.38
CA THR A 376 -4.21 7.60 8.46
C THR A 376 -5.47 7.32 9.26
N THR A 377 -5.32 6.68 10.42
CA THR A 377 -6.40 6.46 11.38
C THR A 377 -6.81 7.82 11.95
N ALA A 378 -7.69 8.53 11.24
CA ALA A 378 -8.79 9.15 11.94
C ALA A 378 -9.49 8.00 12.69
N ARG A 379 -9.70 8.15 14.00
CA ARG A 379 -10.49 7.16 14.76
C ARG A 379 -11.94 7.27 14.28
N TYR A 380 -12.28 6.54 13.23
CA TYR A 380 -13.66 6.41 12.78
C TYR A 380 -14.44 5.61 13.82
N SER A 381 -15.59 6.10 14.22
CA SER A 381 -16.51 5.34 15.06
C SER A 381 -17.11 4.18 14.25
N ALA A 382 -17.65 3.16 14.92
CA ALA A 382 -18.36 2.08 14.21
C ALA A 382 -19.48 2.60 13.30
N SER A 383 -20.12 3.72 13.68
CA SER A 383 -21.19 4.35 12.90
C SER A 383 -20.66 4.96 11.60
N ASP A 384 -19.51 5.64 11.63
CA ASP A 384 -18.90 6.24 10.43
C ASP A 384 -18.47 5.17 9.44
N THR A 385 -17.87 4.09 9.95
CA THR A 385 -17.44 2.95 9.14
C THR A 385 -18.62 2.25 8.46
N VAL A 386 -19.74 2.11 9.17
CA VAL A 386 -20.97 1.53 8.59
C VAL A 386 -21.51 2.37 7.45
N LEU A 387 -21.56 3.70 7.59
CA LEU A 387 -22.02 4.60 6.53
C LEU A 387 -21.16 4.44 5.27
N GLN A 388 -19.84 4.38 5.43
CA GLN A 388 -18.92 4.14 4.31
C GLN A 388 -19.17 2.80 3.62
N LEU A 389 -19.37 1.73 4.40
CA LEU A 389 -19.56 0.38 3.86
C LEU A 389 -20.89 0.26 3.11
N LEU A 390 -21.96 0.89 3.62
CA LEU A 390 -23.25 0.99 2.96
C LEU A 390 -23.17 1.80 1.67
N ASP A 391 -22.49 2.95 1.67
CA ASP A 391 -22.33 3.81 0.50
C ASP A 391 -21.55 3.11 -0.62
N GLN A 392 -20.44 2.45 -0.27
CA GLN A 392 -19.59 1.72 -1.22
C GLN A 392 -20.33 0.60 -1.96
N HIS A 393 -21.33 -0.02 -1.32
CA HIS A 393 -22.05 -1.17 -1.86
C HIS A 393 -23.50 -0.85 -2.24
N LYS A 394 -23.91 0.42 -2.14
CA LYS A 394 -25.29 0.84 -2.41
C LYS A 394 -25.69 0.49 -3.85
N GLY A 395 -26.74 -0.32 -3.97
CA GLY A 395 -27.27 -0.75 -5.28
C GLY A 395 -26.33 -1.65 -6.10
N ARG A 396 -25.27 -2.22 -5.49
CA ARG A 396 -24.34 -3.12 -6.16
C ARG A 396 -24.70 -4.58 -5.92
N THR A 397 -24.72 -5.34 -7.01
CA THR A 397 -24.83 -6.81 -6.98
C THR A 397 -23.59 -7.39 -7.64
N THR A 398 -22.89 -8.29 -6.96
CA THR A 398 -21.76 -9.01 -7.51
C THR A 398 -22.23 -10.36 -8.03
N THR A 399 -22.00 -10.63 -9.31
CA THR A 399 -22.39 -11.90 -9.94
C THR A 399 -21.15 -12.72 -10.28
N ARG A 400 -21.15 -14.01 -9.93
CA ARG A 400 -20.10 -14.98 -10.25
C ARG A 400 -20.73 -16.23 -10.84
N ARG A 401 -20.00 -16.93 -11.71
CA ARG A 401 -20.40 -18.23 -12.24
C ARG A 401 -19.33 -19.26 -11.96
N GLN A 402 -19.74 -20.45 -11.58
CA GLN A 402 -18.84 -21.58 -11.38
C GLN A 402 -19.55 -22.88 -11.75
N VAL A 403 -18.83 -23.76 -12.45
CA VAL A 403 -19.23 -25.16 -12.62
C VAL A 403 -18.99 -25.89 -11.30
N LEU A 404 -20.02 -26.55 -10.78
CA LEU A 404 -19.94 -27.35 -9.57
C LEU A 404 -19.21 -28.65 -9.85
N ASP A 405 -17.89 -28.67 -9.69
CA ASP A 405 -17.08 -29.83 -10.03
C ASP A 405 -17.20 -30.97 -9.00
N ALA A 406 -17.13 -32.20 -9.51
CA ALA A 406 -17.25 -33.41 -8.72
C ALA A 406 -16.06 -33.63 -7.76
N ASN A 407 -14.88 -33.15 -8.14
CA ASN A 407 -13.65 -33.37 -7.38
C ASN A 407 -13.69 -32.61 -6.05
N GLN A 408 -14.08 -31.34 -6.09
CA GLN A 408 -14.22 -30.50 -4.92
C GLN A 408 -15.26 -31.08 -3.94
N LEU A 409 -16.38 -31.62 -4.46
CA LEU A 409 -17.38 -32.32 -3.65
C LEU A 409 -16.81 -33.55 -2.94
N GLN A 410 -16.09 -34.38 -3.69
CA GLN A 410 -15.42 -35.57 -3.16
C GLN A 410 -14.40 -35.19 -2.07
N LYS A 411 -13.53 -34.20 -2.36
CA LYS A 411 -12.50 -33.76 -1.41
C LYS A 411 -13.11 -33.17 -0.12
N LEU A 412 -14.26 -32.49 -0.20
CA LEU A 412 -15.00 -32.07 0.99
C LEU A 412 -15.43 -33.30 1.81
N SER A 413 -16.13 -34.25 1.17
CA SER A 413 -16.64 -35.46 1.85
C SER A 413 -15.52 -36.22 2.57
N LEU A 414 -14.38 -36.42 1.90
CA LEU A 414 -13.21 -37.08 2.49
C LEU A 414 -12.52 -36.26 3.58
N THR A 415 -12.58 -34.93 3.51
CA THR A 415 -12.04 -34.05 4.57
C THR A 415 -12.90 -34.12 5.84
N LEU A 416 -14.20 -34.37 5.68
CA LEU A 416 -15.16 -34.60 6.77
C LEU A 416 -15.11 -36.03 7.32
N ASN A 417 -14.20 -36.89 6.85
CA ASN A 417 -14.17 -38.33 7.13
C ASN A 417 -15.49 -39.05 6.76
N ARG A 418 -16.12 -38.63 5.66
CA ARG A 418 -17.37 -39.21 5.13
C ARG A 418 -17.11 -39.82 3.76
N PRO A 419 -16.77 -41.12 3.66
CA PRO A 419 -16.61 -41.78 2.36
C PRO A 419 -17.95 -41.90 1.61
N GLN A 420 -19.08 -41.89 2.32
CA GLN A 420 -20.42 -41.87 1.73
C GLN A 420 -20.97 -40.44 1.67
N LEU A 421 -21.28 -39.97 0.47
CA LEU A 421 -21.83 -38.62 0.23
C LEU A 421 -23.34 -38.58 0.55
N HIS A 422 -24.05 -39.61 0.12
CA HIS A 422 -25.46 -39.93 0.39
C HIS A 422 -25.55 -41.37 0.88
N ARG A 423 -26.73 -41.83 1.33
CA ARG A 423 -26.90 -43.19 1.88
C ARG A 423 -26.36 -44.32 0.99
N ASP A 424 -26.45 -44.15 -0.33
CA ASP A 424 -26.10 -45.19 -1.30
C ASP A 424 -25.00 -44.77 -2.29
N LEU A 425 -24.22 -43.72 -1.98
CA LEU A 425 -23.17 -43.22 -2.88
C LEU A 425 -21.82 -43.09 -2.17
N ASP A 426 -20.96 -44.09 -2.37
CA ASP A 426 -19.56 -44.09 -1.95
C ASP A 426 -18.71 -43.25 -2.92
N VAL A 427 -17.93 -42.32 -2.36
CA VAL A 427 -17.02 -41.42 -3.08
C VAL A 427 -15.58 -41.55 -2.56
N SER A 428 -15.25 -42.64 -1.87
CA SER A 428 -13.90 -42.92 -1.36
C SER A 428 -12.85 -43.00 -2.46
N GLU A 429 -13.17 -43.68 -3.57
CA GLU A 429 -12.25 -43.87 -4.70
C GLU A 429 -12.59 -42.97 -5.88
N THR A 430 -13.87 -42.81 -6.21
CA THR A 430 -14.34 -42.11 -7.42
C THR A 430 -15.16 -40.87 -7.09
N ALA A 431 -14.99 -39.83 -7.90
CA ALA A 431 -15.80 -38.61 -7.76
C ALA A 431 -17.24 -38.89 -8.21
N PRO A 432 -18.25 -38.23 -7.60
CA PRO A 432 -19.66 -38.42 -7.96
C PRO A 432 -19.93 -38.02 -9.41
N ALA A 433 -20.85 -38.71 -10.08
CA ALA A 433 -21.20 -38.42 -11.47
C ALA A 433 -21.91 -37.06 -11.63
N ASN A 434 -21.84 -36.48 -12.83
CA ASN A 434 -22.64 -35.30 -13.19
C ASN A 434 -24.14 -35.57 -12.95
N GLY A 435 -24.85 -34.57 -12.44
CA GLY A 435 -26.25 -34.67 -12.04
C GLY A 435 -26.46 -35.10 -10.57
N THR A 436 -25.41 -35.53 -9.86
CA THR A 436 -25.51 -35.86 -8.42
C THR A 436 -25.93 -34.62 -7.61
N PRO A 437 -26.99 -34.68 -6.79
CA PRO A 437 -27.39 -33.58 -5.92
C PRO A 437 -26.30 -33.23 -4.90
N ILE A 438 -26.05 -31.93 -4.72
CA ILE A 438 -25.16 -31.42 -3.68
C ILE A 438 -25.91 -31.44 -2.34
N PRO A 439 -25.34 -32.06 -1.28
CA PRO A 439 -25.94 -32.02 0.05
C PRO A 439 -26.13 -30.60 0.60
N PRO A 440 -27.18 -30.35 1.40
CA PRO A 440 -27.34 -29.09 2.12
C PRO A 440 -26.06 -28.67 2.87
N GLY A 441 -25.60 -27.43 2.64
CA GLY A 441 -24.40 -26.87 3.25
C GLY A 441 -23.10 -27.15 2.50
N TYR A 442 -23.06 -28.11 1.57
CA TYR A 442 -21.85 -28.43 0.82
C TYR A 442 -21.60 -27.43 -0.32
N HIS A 443 -22.53 -26.52 -0.61
CA HIS A 443 -22.31 -25.38 -1.52
C HIS A 443 -21.20 -24.44 -1.03
N LEU A 444 -20.85 -24.48 0.26
CA LEU A 444 -19.88 -23.59 0.92
C LEU A 444 -18.43 -23.78 0.47
N VAL A 445 -18.09 -24.89 -0.19
CA VAL A 445 -16.74 -25.07 -0.77
C VAL A 445 -16.63 -24.45 -2.16
N TYR A 446 -17.75 -24.16 -2.81
CA TYR A 446 -17.77 -23.50 -4.11
C TYR A 446 -17.81 -21.97 -3.94
N PHE A 447 -17.61 -21.27 -5.05
CA PHE A 447 -17.51 -19.82 -5.18
C PHE A 447 -16.42 -19.23 -4.28
N THR A 448 -15.25 -19.87 -4.32
CA THR A 448 -14.04 -19.45 -3.60
C THR A 448 -13.60 -18.04 -3.99
N PRO A 449 -12.83 -17.32 -3.16
CA PRO A 449 -12.35 -15.99 -3.50
C PRO A 449 -11.51 -15.97 -4.80
N ASN A 450 -11.70 -14.95 -5.65
CA ASN A 450 -11.03 -14.81 -6.96
C ASN A 450 -9.87 -13.79 -6.95
N GLY A 451 -9.38 -13.41 -5.77
CA GLY A 451 -8.32 -12.41 -5.58
C GLY A 451 -6.94 -13.05 -5.44
N THR A 452 -5.90 -12.27 -5.72
CA THR A 452 -4.52 -12.63 -5.40
C THR A 452 -4.23 -12.39 -3.91
N GLU A 453 -3.11 -12.90 -3.40
CA GLU A 453 -2.67 -12.60 -2.02
C GLU A 453 -2.59 -11.08 -1.74
N PHE A 454 -2.27 -10.29 -2.78
CA PHE A 454 -2.23 -8.83 -2.69
C PHE A 454 -3.58 -8.22 -2.27
N ASP A 455 -4.69 -8.87 -2.64
CA ASP A 455 -6.06 -8.41 -2.39
C ASP A 455 -6.58 -8.82 -1.01
N LEU A 456 -5.86 -9.69 -0.28
CA LEU A 456 -6.25 -10.21 1.03
C LEU A 456 -5.90 -9.27 2.19
N GLY A 457 -6.70 -9.34 3.27
CA GLY A 457 -6.42 -8.75 4.58
C GLY A 457 -5.06 -9.18 5.15
N PRO A 458 -4.48 -8.44 6.11
CA PRO A 458 -3.27 -8.89 6.82
C PRO A 458 -3.45 -10.23 7.56
N ASP A 459 -4.69 -10.52 7.96
CA ASP A 459 -5.16 -11.78 8.52
C ASP A 459 -5.47 -12.84 7.44
N GLY A 460 -5.32 -12.52 6.16
CA GLY A 460 -5.61 -13.37 5.01
C GLY A 460 -7.09 -13.45 4.61
N THR A 461 -7.97 -12.64 5.18
CA THR A 461 -9.40 -12.61 4.79
C THR A 461 -9.63 -11.94 3.44
N ASP A 462 -10.64 -12.41 2.70
CA ASP A 462 -11.13 -11.68 1.53
C ASP A 462 -11.70 -10.31 1.96
N ARG A 463 -11.50 -9.27 1.14
CA ARG A 463 -11.90 -7.90 1.50
C ARG A 463 -13.22 -7.43 0.89
N SER A 464 -13.95 -8.31 0.19
CA SER A 464 -15.12 -7.91 -0.61
C SER A 464 -16.22 -7.23 0.20
N PHE A 465 -16.40 -7.62 1.46
CA PHE A 465 -17.36 -7.01 2.39
C PHE A 465 -16.75 -6.77 3.78
N ASN A 466 -15.43 -6.55 3.84
CA ASN A 466 -14.75 -6.29 5.10
C ASN A 466 -14.97 -4.86 5.57
N ALA A 467 -15.16 -4.68 6.87
CA ALA A 467 -15.08 -3.35 7.46
C ALA A 467 -13.63 -2.81 7.37
N PRO A 468 -13.44 -1.52 7.08
CA PRO A 468 -12.13 -0.88 7.11
C PRO A 468 -11.59 -0.77 8.55
N ALA A 469 -10.31 -0.44 8.65
CA ALA A 469 -9.65 -0.18 9.93
C ALA A 469 -10.41 0.92 10.73
N PRO A 470 -10.49 0.80 12.06
CA PRO A 470 -9.81 -0.18 12.92
C PRO A 470 -10.54 -1.53 13.07
N PHE A 471 -11.70 -1.75 12.45
CA PHE A 471 -12.52 -2.95 12.60
C PHE A 471 -12.06 -4.10 11.69
N THR A 472 -10.83 -4.57 11.85
CA THR A 472 -10.26 -5.57 10.92
C THR A 472 -10.37 -7.01 11.42
N ARG A 473 -10.60 -7.23 12.72
CA ARG A 473 -10.73 -8.58 13.29
C ARG A 473 -12.07 -9.20 12.93
N ARG A 474 -12.08 -10.06 11.91
CA ARG A 474 -13.29 -10.66 11.35
C ARG A 474 -13.63 -12.00 12.00
N MET A 475 -14.89 -12.19 12.39
CA MET A 475 -15.43 -13.44 12.91
C MET A 475 -16.75 -13.82 12.21
N TRP A 476 -16.93 -15.11 11.93
CA TRP A 476 -18.22 -15.64 11.47
C TRP A 476 -19.24 -15.61 12.60
N ALA A 477 -20.37 -14.93 12.42
CA ALA A 477 -21.33 -14.66 13.50
C ALA A 477 -22.57 -15.55 13.43
N GLY A 478 -22.98 -15.96 12.23
CA GLY A 478 -24.20 -16.72 12.01
C GLY A 478 -24.78 -16.45 10.64
N GLY A 479 -26.03 -16.87 10.45
CA GLY A 479 -26.73 -16.69 9.19
C GLY A 479 -28.03 -17.46 9.10
N CYS A 480 -28.58 -17.46 7.89
CA CYS A 480 -29.77 -18.22 7.52
C CYS A 480 -29.58 -18.80 6.12
N VAL A 481 -29.77 -20.11 5.95
CA VAL A 481 -29.80 -20.74 4.63
C VAL A 481 -31.20 -21.27 4.38
N LYS A 482 -31.78 -20.92 3.24
CA LYS A 482 -33.09 -21.39 2.77
C LYS A 482 -32.93 -22.13 1.46
N TRP A 483 -33.44 -23.35 1.39
CA TRP A 483 -33.41 -24.16 0.18
C TRP A 483 -34.75 -24.12 -0.55
N THR A 484 -34.70 -23.96 -1.86
CA THR A 484 -35.90 -24.00 -2.69
C THR A 484 -36.30 -25.45 -2.94
N LYS A 485 -37.50 -25.82 -2.46
CA LYS A 485 -38.03 -27.17 -2.62
C LYS A 485 -38.03 -27.61 -4.09
N GLY A 486 -37.45 -28.78 -4.35
CA GLY A 486 -37.43 -29.40 -5.67
C GLY A 486 -36.43 -28.80 -6.67
N ARG A 487 -35.51 -27.92 -6.24
CA ARG A 487 -34.49 -27.30 -7.10
C ARG A 487 -33.06 -27.46 -6.53
N PRO A 488 -32.58 -28.69 -6.29
CA PRO A 488 -31.25 -28.89 -5.72
C PRO A 488 -30.17 -28.46 -6.73
N LEU A 489 -29.05 -27.96 -6.20
CA LEU A 489 -27.82 -27.79 -6.98
C LEU A 489 -27.24 -29.16 -7.32
N ARG A 490 -26.68 -29.34 -8.53
CA ARG A 490 -26.13 -30.62 -8.97
C ARG A 490 -24.70 -30.49 -9.50
N VAL A 491 -23.93 -31.56 -9.33
CA VAL A 491 -22.59 -31.71 -9.90
C VAL A 491 -22.65 -31.54 -11.43
N GLY A 492 -21.73 -30.77 -11.98
CA GLY A 492 -21.64 -30.46 -13.41
C GLY A 492 -22.52 -29.31 -13.87
N GLU A 493 -23.37 -28.74 -13.01
CA GLU A 493 -24.13 -27.53 -13.34
C GLU A 493 -23.23 -26.28 -13.27
N GLU A 494 -23.36 -25.38 -14.25
CA GLU A 494 -22.89 -24.01 -14.10
C GLU A 494 -23.92 -23.22 -13.27
N VAL A 495 -23.49 -22.75 -12.11
CA VAL A 495 -24.34 -22.02 -11.17
C VAL A 495 -23.93 -20.55 -11.15
N GLU A 496 -24.92 -19.67 -11.07
CA GLU A 496 -24.72 -18.24 -10.89
C GLU A 496 -24.97 -17.84 -9.43
N GLU A 497 -23.93 -17.29 -8.77
CA GLU A 497 -24.04 -16.68 -7.45
C GLU A 497 -24.22 -15.17 -7.59
N ARG A 498 -25.28 -14.63 -6.99
CA ARG A 498 -25.51 -13.18 -6.87
C ARG A 498 -25.37 -12.77 -5.41
N THR A 499 -24.41 -11.91 -5.11
CA THR A 499 -24.15 -11.42 -3.76
C THR A 499 -24.54 -9.95 -3.63
N ILE A 500 -25.29 -9.63 -2.57
CA ILE A 500 -25.65 -8.25 -2.19
C ILE A 500 -25.33 -8.01 -0.71
N LEU A 501 -24.96 -6.78 -0.39
CA LEU A 501 -24.90 -6.33 1.01
C LEU A 501 -26.34 -6.07 1.49
N LEU A 502 -26.80 -6.82 2.49
CA LEU A 502 -28.13 -6.61 3.09
C LEU A 502 -28.11 -5.52 4.14
N ALA A 503 -27.13 -5.57 5.06
CA ALA A 503 -27.06 -4.67 6.19
C ALA A 503 -25.64 -4.52 6.72
N ALA A 504 -25.33 -3.35 7.26
CA ALA A 504 -24.17 -3.13 8.11
C ALA A 504 -24.64 -2.31 9.32
N GLU A 505 -24.35 -2.79 10.53
CA GLU A 505 -24.87 -2.19 11.77
C GLU A 505 -23.75 -2.04 12.81
N PRO A 506 -23.63 -0.86 13.46
CA PRO A 506 -22.75 -0.71 14.60
C PRO A 506 -23.38 -1.39 15.82
N LYS A 507 -22.60 -2.17 16.56
CA LYS A 507 -23.01 -2.84 17.81
C LYS A 507 -21.91 -2.68 18.87
N LYS A 508 -22.27 -2.97 20.11
CA LYS A 508 -21.31 -3.10 21.20
C LYS A 508 -21.15 -4.56 21.61
N GLY A 509 -19.92 -4.97 21.84
CA GLY A 509 -19.56 -6.26 22.43
C GLY A 509 -20.02 -6.36 23.89
N ARG A 510 -19.89 -7.55 24.47
CA ARG A 510 -20.20 -7.78 25.90
C ARG A 510 -19.26 -7.02 26.84
N ASP A 511 -18.05 -6.74 26.36
CA ASP A 511 -16.99 -5.94 26.96
C ASP A 511 -17.19 -4.42 26.75
N GLY A 512 -18.25 -4.01 26.05
CA GLY A 512 -18.55 -2.61 25.73
C GLY A 512 -17.77 -2.05 24.53
N ALA A 513 -16.86 -2.83 23.94
CA ALA A 513 -16.10 -2.42 22.77
C ALA A 513 -17.01 -2.29 21.54
N GLU A 514 -16.71 -1.32 20.67
CA GLU A 514 -17.43 -1.16 19.41
C GLU A 514 -17.13 -2.33 18.45
N MET A 515 -18.13 -2.76 17.71
CA MET A 515 -18.02 -3.76 16.66
C MET A 515 -19.01 -3.47 15.54
N ILE A 516 -18.76 -4.03 14.36
CA ILE A 516 -19.65 -3.89 13.21
C ILE A 516 -20.18 -5.25 12.81
N VAL A 517 -21.48 -5.35 12.56
CA VAL A 517 -22.10 -6.55 12.01
C VAL A 517 -22.44 -6.29 10.56
N VAL A 518 -21.83 -7.05 9.65
CA VAL A 518 -22.10 -6.99 8.22
C VAL A 518 -22.85 -8.24 7.82
N THR A 519 -24.00 -8.07 7.17
CA THR A 519 -24.82 -9.17 6.66
C THR A 519 -24.93 -9.07 5.15
N VAL A 520 -24.61 -10.18 4.47
CA VAL A 520 -24.73 -10.30 3.01
C VAL A 520 -25.72 -11.40 2.67
N GLN A 521 -26.41 -11.25 1.54
CA GLN A 521 -27.24 -12.30 0.95
C GLN A 521 -26.57 -12.82 -0.31
N LYS A 522 -26.57 -14.14 -0.44
CA LYS A 522 -26.09 -14.85 -1.62
C LYS A 522 -27.22 -15.69 -2.19
N GLU A 523 -27.57 -15.44 -3.43
CA GLU A 523 -28.53 -16.25 -4.17
C GLU A 523 -27.79 -17.16 -5.15
N PHE A 524 -28.14 -18.44 -5.17
CA PHE A 524 -27.55 -19.41 -6.08
C PHE A 524 -28.59 -19.89 -7.08
N TRP A 525 -28.32 -19.63 -8.34
CA TRP A 525 -29.20 -19.92 -9.47
C TRP A 525 -28.61 -21.07 -10.28
N GLY A 526 -29.24 -22.25 -10.16
CA GLY A 526 -28.91 -23.42 -10.98
C GLY A 526 -29.74 -23.48 -12.26
N THR A 527 -29.65 -24.60 -12.97
CA THR A 527 -30.38 -24.82 -14.24
C THR A 527 -31.90 -24.76 -14.07
N GLN A 528 -32.40 -25.08 -12.87
CA GLN A 528 -33.83 -25.10 -12.51
C GLN A 528 -34.31 -23.77 -11.88
N GLY A 529 -33.48 -22.72 -11.87
CA GLY A 529 -33.76 -21.42 -11.27
C GLY A 529 -33.11 -21.25 -9.88
N LEU A 530 -33.69 -20.40 -9.04
CA LEU A 530 -33.18 -20.14 -7.69
C LEU A 530 -33.22 -21.42 -6.83
N SER A 531 -32.05 -21.93 -6.46
CA SER A 531 -31.87 -23.18 -5.71
C SER A 531 -31.75 -22.95 -4.20
N LEU A 532 -31.02 -21.90 -3.78
CA LEU A 532 -30.94 -21.53 -2.37
C LEU A 532 -30.58 -20.06 -2.16
N VAL A 533 -30.94 -19.54 -0.99
CA VAL A 533 -30.56 -18.22 -0.49
C VAL A 533 -29.76 -18.41 0.81
N ASP A 534 -28.55 -17.84 0.87
CA ASP A 534 -27.61 -17.93 1.98
C ASP A 534 -27.29 -16.52 2.51
N GLU A 535 -27.90 -16.18 3.64
CA GLU A 535 -27.64 -14.96 4.39
C GLU A 535 -26.52 -15.22 5.40
N ARG A 536 -25.42 -14.45 5.31
CA ARG A 536 -24.23 -14.62 6.16
C ARG A 536 -23.94 -13.35 6.92
N SER A 537 -23.70 -13.47 8.22
CA SER A 537 -23.29 -12.36 9.07
C SER A 537 -21.86 -12.54 9.56
N TRP A 538 -21.05 -11.49 9.39
CA TRP A 538 -19.73 -11.35 10.00
C TRP A 538 -19.74 -10.26 11.06
N ILE A 539 -18.95 -10.46 12.10
CA ILE A 539 -18.63 -9.44 13.10
C ILE A 539 -17.21 -8.96 12.83
N PHE A 540 -17.02 -7.65 12.84
CA PHE A 540 -15.72 -6.99 12.76
C PHE A 540 -15.45 -6.27 14.08
N ARG A 541 -14.38 -6.64 14.77
CA ARG A 541 -13.93 -6.03 16.01
C ARG A 541 -12.70 -5.17 15.77
N THR A 542 -12.46 -4.25 16.68
CA THR A 542 -11.23 -3.44 16.67
C THR A 542 -10.00 -4.32 16.81
N GLU A 543 -8.92 -3.92 16.14
CA GLU A 543 -7.58 -4.51 16.34
C GLU A 543 -7.22 -4.54 17.82
N LEU A 544 -6.54 -5.62 18.23
CA LEU A 544 -5.96 -5.68 19.57
C LEU A 544 -4.72 -4.78 19.60
N PRO A 545 -4.44 -4.11 20.74
CA PRO A 545 -3.17 -3.43 20.94
C PRO A 545 -2.01 -4.41 20.72
N GLU A 546 -0.87 -3.93 20.23
CA GLU A 546 0.28 -4.79 19.96
C GLU A 546 0.63 -5.63 21.20
N PRO A 547 0.77 -6.96 21.05
CA PRO A 547 1.11 -7.84 22.16
C PRO A 547 2.51 -7.50 22.68
N SER A 548 2.65 -7.38 24.00
CA SER A 548 3.96 -7.30 24.66
C SER A 548 4.83 -8.50 24.28
N GLN A 549 6.07 -8.27 23.87
CA GLN A 549 7.00 -9.19 23.19
C GLN A 549 7.39 -10.51 23.92
N ASN A 550 6.63 -11.01 24.90
CA ASN A 550 7.01 -12.17 25.72
C ASN A 550 5.85 -13.15 26.00
N THR A 551 5.26 -13.74 24.97
CA THR A 551 4.45 -14.96 25.15
C THR A 551 5.01 -16.09 24.30
N SER A 552 5.83 -16.94 24.91
CA SER A 552 6.16 -18.25 24.37
C SER A 552 4.88 -19.05 24.22
N VAL A 553 4.43 -19.21 22.98
CA VAL A 553 3.23 -20.00 22.66
C VAL A 553 3.58 -21.48 22.79
N PRO A 554 2.95 -22.25 23.70
CA PRO A 554 3.21 -23.68 23.78
C PRO A 554 2.58 -24.38 22.57
N THR A 555 3.42 -24.89 21.67
CA THR A 555 2.98 -25.72 20.56
C THR A 555 2.60 -27.10 21.08
N VAL A 556 1.32 -27.29 21.44
CA VAL A 556 0.80 -28.63 21.72
C VAL A 556 0.65 -29.36 20.38
N LEU A 557 1.68 -30.12 20.00
CA LEU A 557 1.67 -31.03 18.87
C LEU A 557 0.90 -32.31 19.23
N THR A 558 -0.42 -32.25 19.27
CA THR A 558 -1.23 -33.49 19.31
C THR A 558 -1.38 -34.03 17.90
N THR A 559 -0.94 -35.26 17.67
CA THR A 559 -0.96 -35.98 16.38
C THR A 559 -2.25 -36.77 16.14
N GLU A 560 -3.22 -36.69 17.06
CA GLU A 560 -4.46 -37.45 16.96
C GLU A 560 -5.30 -36.99 15.74
N PRO A 561 -5.78 -37.93 14.92
CA PRO A 561 -6.63 -37.60 13.78
C PRO A 561 -7.97 -37.06 14.26
N THR A 562 -8.67 -36.38 13.35
CA THR A 562 -10.06 -35.94 13.60
C THR A 562 -10.92 -37.15 13.97
N ASN A 563 -11.60 -37.07 15.11
CA ASN A 563 -12.48 -38.11 15.62
C ASN A 563 -13.94 -37.64 15.57
N LEU A 564 -14.81 -38.50 15.05
CA LEU A 564 -16.26 -38.32 15.01
C LEU A 564 -16.93 -39.61 15.50
N GLN A 565 -17.69 -39.52 16.59
CA GLN A 565 -18.37 -40.67 17.19
C GLN A 565 -19.79 -40.27 17.62
N ASN A 566 -20.79 -41.04 17.21
CA ASN A 566 -22.15 -40.93 17.74
C ASN A 566 -22.25 -41.75 19.03
N ILE A 567 -22.87 -41.17 20.05
CA ILE A 567 -23.16 -41.80 21.33
C ILE A 567 -24.67 -41.83 21.50
N GLU A 568 -25.22 -43.04 21.59
CA GLU A 568 -26.65 -43.25 21.81
C GLU A 568 -27.04 -42.79 23.22
N PRO A 569 -28.21 -42.14 23.38
CA PRO A 569 -28.65 -41.65 24.67
C PRO A 569 -29.11 -42.81 25.56
N SER A 570 -28.90 -42.69 26.87
CA SER A 570 -29.33 -43.68 27.87
C SER A 570 -30.86 -43.74 28.06
N SER A 571 -31.61 -42.81 27.46
CA SER A 571 -33.08 -42.69 27.51
C SER A 571 -33.64 -42.18 26.17
N LYS A 572 -34.98 -42.12 25.99
CA LYS A 572 -35.60 -41.54 24.78
C LYS A 572 -35.04 -40.14 24.49
N GLY A 573 -34.37 -39.98 23.35
CA GLY A 573 -33.71 -38.74 22.93
C GLY A 573 -32.94 -38.96 21.62
N PHE A 574 -32.35 -37.89 21.08
CA PHE A 574 -31.49 -37.97 19.90
C PHE A 574 -30.04 -38.32 20.31
N PRO A 575 -29.31 -39.13 19.51
CA PRO A 575 -27.90 -39.42 19.77
C PRO A 575 -27.05 -38.17 19.78
N GLU A 576 -26.03 -38.12 20.64
CA GLU A 576 -25.07 -37.03 20.68
C GLU A 576 -23.87 -37.34 19.77
N ARG A 577 -23.40 -36.37 18.99
CA ARG A 577 -22.19 -36.54 18.18
C ARG A 577 -21.00 -35.87 18.83
N GLN A 578 -20.03 -36.65 19.30
CA GLN A 578 -18.76 -36.15 19.77
C GLN A 578 -17.81 -35.90 18.60
N MET A 579 -17.11 -34.77 18.64
CA MET A 579 -16.21 -34.33 17.59
C MET A 579 -14.94 -33.71 18.16
N LYS A 580 -13.82 -33.94 17.48
CA LYS A 580 -12.54 -33.28 17.74
C LYS A 580 -11.82 -33.08 16.41
N TRP A 581 -11.49 -31.83 16.06
CA TRP A 581 -10.76 -31.52 14.81
C TRP A 581 -9.26 -31.48 15.02
N SER A 582 -8.51 -32.11 14.11
CA SER A 582 -7.05 -31.95 14.04
C SER A 582 -6.67 -30.69 13.24
N PRO A 583 -5.49 -30.09 13.49
CA PRO A 583 -4.98 -28.98 12.69
C PRO A 583 -4.86 -29.34 11.19
N ILE A 584 -4.55 -30.60 10.87
CA ILE A 584 -4.45 -31.10 9.50
C ILE A 584 -5.80 -31.01 8.79
N SER A 585 -6.89 -31.45 9.43
CA SER A 585 -8.22 -31.37 8.84
C SER A 585 -8.68 -29.92 8.66
N LEU A 586 -8.37 -29.03 9.60
CA LEU A 586 -8.65 -27.59 9.46
C LEU A 586 -7.86 -26.95 8.31
N PHE A 587 -6.59 -27.34 8.14
CA PHE A 587 -5.80 -26.92 6.98
C PHE A 587 -6.39 -27.44 5.67
N ARG A 588 -6.77 -28.72 5.58
CA ARG A 588 -7.42 -29.29 4.39
C ARG A 588 -8.71 -28.56 4.04
N PHE A 589 -9.54 -28.22 5.02
CA PHE A 589 -10.76 -27.44 4.80
C PHE A 589 -10.44 -26.01 4.31
N SER A 590 -9.42 -25.37 4.88
CA SER A 590 -8.94 -24.04 4.44
C SER A 590 -8.47 -24.07 2.98
N ALA A 591 -7.67 -25.07 2.61
CA ALA A 591 -7.19 -25.25 1.24
C ALA A 591 -8.35 -25.49 0.26
N LEU A 592 -9.33 -26.31 0.65
CA LEU A 592 -10.48 -26.65 -0.20
C LEU A 592 -11.41 -25.46 -0.45
N THR A 593 -11.57 -24.59 0.56
CA THR A 593 -12.40 -23.37 0.47
C THR A 593 -11.62 -22.16 -0.02
N PHE A 594 -10.33 -22.34 -0.32
CA PHE A 594 -9.38 -21.27 -0.62
C PHE A 594 -9.44 -20.13 0.42
N ASN A 595 -9.63 -20.50 1.68
CA ASN A 595 -9.76 -19.59 2.80
C ASN A 595 -8.40 -19.39 3.46
N ALA A 596 -7.78 -18.24 3.21
CA ALA A 596 -6.47 -17.88 3.73
C ALA A 596 -6.53 -17.18 5.11
N HIS A 597 -7.68 -17.19 5.81
CA HIS A 597 -7.80 -16.55 7.11
C HIS A 597 -6.95 -17.29 8.17
N ARG A 598 -5.92 -16.59 8.67
CA ARG A 598 -4.80 -17.13 9.45
C ARG A 598 -5.21 -17.78 10.77
N ILE A 599 -6.33 -17.37 11.39
CA ILE A 599 -6.82 -18.00 12.63
C ILE A 599 -7.13 -19.50 12.46
N HIS A 600 -7.26 -19.98 11.22
CA HIS A 600 -7.62 -21.36 10.90
C HIS A 600 -6.44 -22.31 10.65
N TYR A 601 -5.21 -21.80 10.53
CA TYR A 601 -4.04 -22.64 10.23
C TYR A 601 -2.73 -22.13 10.83
N ASP A 602 -2.62 -20.84 11.17
CA ASP A 602 -1.43 -20.24 11.75
C ASP A 602 -1.62 -20.07 13.26
N ALA A 603 -1.08 -21.04 14.03
CA ALA A 603 -1.15 -21.03 15.49
C ALA A 603 -0.49 -19.78 16.10
N ALA A 604 0.64 -19.33 15.55
CA ALA A 604 1.36 -18.17 16.05
C ALA A 604 0.54 -16.89 15.86
N TRP A 605 -0.15 -16.73 14.73
CA TRP A 605 -1.08 -15.64 14.52
C TRP A 605 -2.31 -15.75 15.44
N SER A 606 -2.97 -16.91 15.46
CA SER A 606 -4.19 -17.12 16.25
C SER A 606 -3.94 -16.81 17.73
N GLN A 607 -2.84 -17.32 18.29
CA GLN A 607 -2.49 -17.16 19.69
C GLN A 607 -1.79 -15.84 20.01
N GLY A 608 -0.79 -15.47 19.21
CA GLY A 608 0.04 -14.29 19.48
C GLY A 608 -0.61 -12.96 19.09
N VAL A 609 -1.39 -12.93 17.99
CA VAL A 609 -1.94 -11.68 17.43
C VAL A 609 -3.43 -11.53 17.74
N GLU A 610 -4.20 -12.61 17.58
CA GLU A 610 -5.66 -12.61 17.77
C GLU A 610 -6.10 -13.00 19.20
N ASN A 611 -5.14 -13.37 20.06
CA ASN A 611 -5.33 -13.78 21.45
C ASN A 611 -6.34 -14.92 21.63
N HIS A 612 -6.35 -15.87 20.70
CA HIS A 612 -7.08 -17.13 20.85
C HIS A 612 -6.21 -18.17 21.56
N PRO A 613 -6.77 -19.09 22.36
CA PRO A 613 -6.01 -20.17 22.98
C PRO A 613 -5.48 -21.21 21.98
N GLY A 614 -5.97 -21.24 20.74
CA GLY A 614 -5.53 -22.17 19.70
C GLY A 614 -6.05 -21.80 18.31
N ILE A 615 -5.85 -22.69 17.34
CA ILE A 615 -6.39 -22.54 15.98
C ILE A 615 -7.92 -22.64 16.05
N VAL A 616 -8.63 -21.72 15.40
CA VAL A 616 -10.09 -21.62 15.44
C VAL A 616 -10.72 -22.53 14.38
N VAL A 617 -11.72 -23.32 14.76
CA VAL A 617 -12.54 -24.11 13.83
C VAL A 617 -13.43 -23.18 13.00
N HIS A 618 -13.49 -23.40 11.68
CA HIS A 618 -14.24 -22.55 10.76
C HIS A 618 -15.75 -22.53 11.08
N GLY A 619 -16.36 -21.34 10.99
CA GLY A 619 -17.82 -21.20 11.10
C GLY A 619 -18.61 -22.02 10.07
N PRO A 620 -18.26 -21.96 8.77
CA PRO A 620 -18.85 -22.82 7.73
C PRO A 620 -18.73 -24.32 8.02
N LEU A 621 -17.62 -24.76 8.60
CA LEU A 621 -17.43 -26.17 8.97
C LEU A 621 -18.38 -26.58 10.09
N ASN A 622 -18.59 -25.72 11.10
CA ASN A 622 -19.60 -25.96 12.14
C ASN A 622 -21.01 -26.06 11.56
N LEU A 623 -21.37 -25.21 10.60
CA LEU A 623 -22.65 -25.27 9.89
C LEU A 623 -22.82 -26.61 9.16
N ILE A 624 -21.80 -27.03 8.39
CA ILE A 624 -21.80 -28.32 7.67
C ILE A 624 -21.99 -29.47 8.66
N ASN A 625 -21.26 -29.48 9.78
CA ASN A 625 -21.36 -30.54 10.78
C ASN A 625 -22.75 -30.64 11.42
N MET A 626 -23.45 -29.51 11.62
CA MET A 626 -24.82 -29.50 12.14
C MET A 626 -25.81 -30.07 11.12
N LEU A 627 -25.65 -29.73 9.84
CA LEU A 627 -26.47 -30.26 8.76
C LEU A 627 -26.20 -31.75 8.52
N ASP A 628 -24.94 -32.19 8.61
CA ASP A 628 -24.57 -33.61 8.55
C ASP A 628 -25.15 -34.40 9.72
N TYR A 629 -25.05 -33.86 10.93
CA TYR A 629 -25.68 -34.46 12.11
C TYR A 629 -27.19 -34.58 11.92
N TRP A 630 -27.85 -33.49 11.50
CA TRP A 630 -29.29 -33.51 11.25
C TRP A 630 -29.67 -34.53 10.18
N ARG A 631 -28.93 -34.60 9.08
CA ARG A 631 -29.17 -35.56 8.00
C ARG A 631 -29.01 -37.01 8.46
N ASP A 632 -28.00 -37.30 9.28
CA ASP A 632 -27.73 -38.65 9.75
C ASP A 632 -28.74 -39.13 10.81
N VAL A 633 -29.25 -38.20 11.64
CA VAL A 633 -30.11 -38.51 12.79
C VAL A 633 -31.60 -38.30 12.52
N HIS A 634 -31.96 -37.21 11.82
CA HIS A 634 -33.34 -36.80 11.54
C HIS A 634 -33.75 -37.03 10.08
N GLY A 635 -32.83 -36.86 9.13
CA GLY A 635 -33.06 -37.10 7.69
C GLY A 635 -33.32 -38.57 7.32
N VAL A 636 -33.51 -39.44 8.31
CA VAL A 636 -33.57 -40.89 8.18
C VAL A 636 -34.78 -41.38 7.36
N PHE A 637 -35.81 -40.54 7.21
CA PHE A 637 -37.02 -40.83 6.44
C PHE A 637 -37.09 -40.10 5.09
N GLY A 638 -35.96 -39.58 4.59
CA GLY A 638 -35.90 -38.85 3.32
C GLY A 638 -36.34 -37.38 3.42
N ALA A 639 -36.44 -36.86 4.65
CA ALA A 639 -36.64 -35.43 4.90
C ALA A 639 -35.37 -34.64 4.54
N GLU A 640 -35.55 -33.49 3.91
CA GLU A 640 -34.49 -32.53 3.58
C GLU A 640 -34.74 -31.22 4.34
N PRO A 641 -33.70 -30.52 4.80
CA PRO A 641 -33.89 -29.25 5.50
C PRO A 641 -34.39 -28.18 4.53
N SER A 642 -35.45 -27.46 4.90
CA SER A 642 -36.00 -26.33 4.13
C SER A 642 -35.35 -25.00 4.54
N GLU A 643 -34.97 -24.85 5.81
CA GLU A 643 -34.27 -23.67 6.36
C GLU A 643 -33.35 -24.08 7.52
N ILE A 644 -32.19 -23.44 7.65
CA ILE A 644 -31.42 -23.42 8.90
C ILE A 644 -31.08 -21.98 9.29
N ARG A 645 -31.43 -21.61 10.52
CA ARG A 645 -31.03 -20.34 11.14
C ARG A 645 -30.06 -20.62 12.27
N TYR A 646 -28.88 -20.04 12.23
CA TYR A 646 -27.81 -20.38 13.17
C TYR A 646 -27.03 -19.16 13.66
N ARG A 647 -26.49 -19.24 14.87
CA ARG A 647 -25.70 -18.19 15.52
C ARG A 647 -24.54 -18.79 16.28
N LEU A 648 -23.35 -18.26 16.02
CA LEU A 648 -22.12 -18.60 16.73
C LEU A 648 -22.00 -17.67 17.95
N LEU A 649 -21.86 -18.27 19.12
CA LEU A 649 -21.82 -17.61 20.41
C LEU A 649 -20.40 -17.62 21.01
N SER A 650 -19.66 -18.70 20.78
CA SER A 650 -18.29 -18.87 21.25
C SER A 650 -17.45 -19.67 20.25
N PRO A 651 -16.19 -19.31 20.02
CA PRO A 651 -15.28 -20.09 19.18
C PRO A 651 -14.99 -21.48 19.77
N ILE A 652 -14.65 -22.38 18.86
CA ILE A 652 -14.19 -23.75 19.13
C ILE A 652 -12.76 -23.83 18.60
N TYR A 653 -11.86 -24.51 19.30
CA TYR A 653 -10.45 -24.59 18.92
C TYR A 653 -10.07 -26.01 18.49
N SER A 654 -9.03 -26.10 17.66
CA SER A 654 -8.42 -27.38 17.26
C SER A 654 -8.06 -28.20 18.50
N CYS A 655 -8.20 -29.52 18.40
CA CYS A 655 -7.86 -30.47 19.45
C CYS A 655 -8.72 -30.37 20.72
N GLU A 656 -9.71 -29.48 20.77
CA GLU A 656 -10.70 -29.46 21.84
C GLU A 656 -11.91 -30.35 21.46
N PRO A 657 -12.32 -31.28 22.35
CA PRO A 657 -13.53 -32.05 22.13
C PRO A 657 -14.78 -31.19 22.31
N TYR A 658 -15.77 -31.38 21.45
CA TYR A 658 -17.09 -30.77 21.56
C TYR A 658 -18.18 -31.76 21.11
N LYS A 659 -19.44 -31.45 21.40
CA LYS A 659 -20.59 -32.30 21.07
C LYS A 659 -21.68 -31.55 20.32
N ILE A 660 -22.30 -32.21 19.35
CA ILE A 660 -23.52 -31.75 18.68
C ILE A 660 -24.71 -32.48 19.29
N LYS A 661 -25.76 -31.73 19.65
CA LYS A 661 -26.99 -32.27 20.23
C LYS A 661 -28.22 -31.66 19.57
N ALA A 662 -29.26 -32.47 19.35
CA ALA A 662 -30.59 -32.01 19.01
C ALA A 662 -31.53 -32.03 20.23
N LEU A 663 -32.44 -31.08 20.27
CA LEU A 663 -33.60 -31.05 21.15
C LEU A 663 -34.86 -30.89 20.28
N PRO A 664 -35.97 -31.55 20.66
CA PRO A 664 -37.27 -31.25 20.05
C PRO A 664 -37.57 -29.76 20.20
N SER A 665 -37.91 -29.07 19.11
CA SER A 665 -38.33 -27.67 19.20
C SER A 665 -39.77 -27.58 19.70
N GLU A 666 -40.12 -26.49 20.39
CA GLU A 666 -41.51 -26.17 20.75
C GLU A 666 -42.37 -25.83 19.51
N GLN A 667 -41.74 -25.61 18.36
CA GLN A 667 -42.40 -25.29 17.09
C GLN A 667 -42.55 -26.55 16.21
N PRO A 668 -43.76 -26.86 15.71
CA PRO A 668 -43.98 -28.00 14.82
C PRO A 668 -43.11 -27.94 13.56
N GLY A 669 -42.50 -29.07 13.16
CA GLY A 669 -41.67 -29.17 11.96
C GLY A 669 -40.27 -28.55 12.09
N LYS A 670 -39.80 -28.29 13.32
CA LYS A 670 -38.49 -27.72 13.59
C LYS A 670 -37.69 -28.52 14.61
N VAL A 671 -36.37 -28.51 14.44
CA VAL A 671 -35.41 -29.15 15.34
C VAL A 671 -34.38 -28.12 15.80
N ASP A 672 -34.21 -27.99 17.11
CA ASP A 672 -33.18 -27.13 17.68
C ASP A 672 -31.89 -27.94 17.83
N VAL A 673 -30.81 -27.49 17.19
CA VAL A 673 -29.50 -28.15 17.21
C VAL A 673 -28.48 -27.22 17.84
N SER A 674 -27.61 -27.76 18.68
CA SER A 674 -26.57 -26.96 19.35
C SER A 674 -25.22 -27.65 19.33
N ILE A 675 -24.16 -26.84 19.28
CA ILE A 675 -22.79 -27.29 19.52
C ILE A 675 -22.39 -26.82 20.92
N VAL A 676 -21.97 -27.78 21.75
CA VAL A 676 -21.60 -27.54 23.15
C VAL A 676 -20.15 -27.99 23.37
N LYS A 677 -19.34 -27.10 23.95
CA LYS A 677 -17.99 -27.40 24.41
C LYS A 677 -17.96 -27.35 25.93
N SER A 678 -17.65 -28.48 26.57
CA SER A 678 -17.83 -28.66 28.02
C SER A 678 -19.28 -28.32 28.42
N ASP A 679 -19.48 -27.18 29.09
CA ASP A 679 -20.80 -26.65 29.48
C ASP A 679 -21.18 -25.34 28.74
N THR A 680 -20.33 -24.88 27.83
CA THR A 680 -20.57 -23.65 27.06
C THR A 680 -21.26 -23.98 25.73
N VAL A 681 -22.40 -23.34 25.47
CA VAL A 681 -23.05 -23.41 24.15
C VAL A 681 -22.28 -22.52 23.17
N CYS A 682 -21.61 -23.14 22.21
CA CYS A 682 -20.79 -22.47 21.20
C CYS A 682 -21.60 -22.05 19.98
N VAL A 683 -22.55 -22.87 19.54
CA VAL A 683 -23.40 -22.58 18.38
C VAL A 683 -24.84 -23.03 18.69
N LYS A 684 -25.82 -22.21 18.29
CA LYS A 684 -27.24 -22.58 18.30
C LYS A 684 -27.76 -22.51 16.87
N ALA A 685 -28.56 -23.48 16.46
CA ALA A 685 -29.32 -23.44 15.22
C ALA A 685 -30.72 -24.01 15.41
N GLN A 686 -31.60 -23.59 14.52
CA GLN A 686 -32.92 -24.17 14.34
C GLN A 686 -33.04 -24.59 12.88
N ILE A 687 -33.41 -25.84 12.64
CA ILE A 687 -33.57 -26.45 11.32
C ILE A 687 -35.05 -26.72 11.10
N SER A 688 -35.59 -26.26 9.97
CA SER A 688 -36.96 -26.52 9.53
C SER A 688 -36.97 -27.62 8.46
N GLU A 689 -38.01 -28.45 8.47
CA GLU A 689 -38.29 -29.50 7.46
C GLU A 689 -39.11 -29.00 6.27
#